data_AF-A0A821JE01-F1
#
_entry.id   AF-A0A821JE01-F1
#
_cell.length_a   1.000
_cell.length_b   1.000
_cell.length_c   1.000
_cell.angle_alpha   90.00
_cell.angle_beta   90.00
_cell.angle_gamma   90.00
#
_symmetry.space_group_name_H-M   'P 1'
#
loop_
_entity.id
_entity.type
_entity.pdbx_description
1 polymer ?
#
loop_
_entity_poly.entity_id
_entity_poly.type
_entity_poly.pdbx_seq_one_letter_code
_entity_poly.pdbx_strand_id
1 'polypeptide(L)'
;MSKSTTKSSSTTKVPLTDKDRRKQISIRGLPLLENVASVKKTFNRHLHFTVVKDRNVATNRDYFLSAAYTVRDHLVGRWIRTQQHYYDNDPKRVYYLSLEYYMGRSLSNMMINLGIESELDEALYELGLSIEELEEFEEDAGLGNGGLGRLAACFLDSMATLGIAGYGYGLRYEFGIFQQTIKDGFQCEEPDDWLRYGNPWEIPRPEYQIPVNLYGRVIEQDGKPKWVDTKVIMAMPYDTPVPGFNNNVVNTLRLWSAKAAQKFNFQFFNDGDYLNAVSEQSLAENVTRVLYPNDNYQQGKELRLKQEYFLVAATLSDIIRRYKHSKFGVSSTTRDDFSTFSDKVAIQLNDTHPALTIAELMRLLVDIEGLSWNVAWNVTKRACAYTNHTLMPEAVERWSVGLLQHVLPRHLQIIYDINLRHLQEVSVRFPNDMNRLRDLSIVEEEGEKRINMAHLAIVGSHAVNGVAKIHSDLLKTTLFKPFYELTPEKFQNKTNGITPRRWLVLSNPNLSDVIAEKIGEDWITNLGELKRLKEFVNDEVFIRDIQQVKQENKHRLAEWLLKEQHQQINPMSLFDMQVKRIHEYKRQLLNILHIITLYNRIKVNPDGKYVPRTVMIGGKAAPGYHMAKKIIKLVNSVSKIVNNDPIIGDRLKVVFLEN
;
A
#
# COMPACT_ATOMS: atom_id res chain seq x y z
N MET A 1 9.26 -8.56 80.90
CA MET A 1 10.50 -8.07 80.23
C MET A 1 10.54 -8.80 78.89
N SER A 2 10.53 -8.22 77.69
CA SER A 2 10.85 -6.89 77.16
C SER A 2 9.95 -6.61 75.94
N LYS A 3 9.56 -5.35 75.76
CA LYS A 3 8.84 -4.83 74.58
C LYS A 3 9.74 -4.85 73.34
N SER A 4 9.19 -5.20 72.18
CA SER A 4 9.70 -4.78 70.87
C SER A 4 8.53 -4.46 69.95
N THR A 5 8.47 -3.20 69.55
CA THR A 5 7.46 -2.52 68.73
C THR A 5 7.68 -2.77 67.24
N THR A 6 6.72 -3.39 66.56
CA THR A 6 6.60 -3.35 65.08
C THR A 6 5.79 -2.13 64.64
N LYS A 7 6.47 -1.14 64.05
CA LYS A 7 5.84 -0.03 63.30
C LYS A 7 5.43 -0.54 61.91
N SER A 8 4.13 -0.47 61.59
CA SER A 8 3.63 -0.60 60.23
C SER A 8 3.81 0.73 59.48
N SER A 9 4.61 0.75 58.41
CA SER A 9 4.65 1.90 57.49
C SER A 9 3.62 1.70 56.38
N SER A 10 2.42 2.25 56.58
CA SER A 10 1.44 2.44 55.50
C SER A 10 1.88 3.63 54.63
N THR A 11 2.52 3.38 53.50
CA THR A 11 2.70 4.39 52.46
C THR A 11 1.40 4.57 51.70
N THR A 12 0.55 5.47 52.19
CA THR A 12 -0.56 6.06 51.45
C THR A 12 -0.03 6.67 50.14
N LYS A 13 -0.29 6.01 49.01
CA LYS A 13 -0.07 6.57 47.67
C LYS A 13 -0.98 7.79 47.52
N VAL A 14 -0.38 8.98 47.48
CA VAL A 14 -1.07 10.23 47.14
C VAL A 14 -1.69 10.09 45.74
N PRO A 15 -2.95 10.49 45.54
CA PRO A 15 -3.56 10.49 44.21
C PRO A 15 -2.78 11.42 43.27
N LEU A 16 -2.32 10.91 42.13
CA LEU A 16 -1.63 11.70 41.11
C LEU A 16 -2.54 12.84 40.64
N THR A 17 -2.00 14.06 40.58
CA THR A 17 -2.73 15.21 40.02
C THR A 17 -2.97 15.00 38.52
N ASP A 18 -3.97 15.67 37.93
CA ASP A 18 -4.23 15.56 36.47
C ASP A 18 -3.02 16.00 35.62
N LYS A 19 -2.17 16.87 36.17
CA LYS A 19 -0.91 17.27 35.54
C LYS A 19 0.12 16.13 35.55
N ASP A 20 0.15 15.31 36.60
CA ASP A 20 1.03 14.14 36.69
C ASP A 20 0.51 12.95 35.88
N ARG A 21 -0.82 12.79 35.76
CA ARG A 21 -1.44 11.84 34.81
C ARG A 21 -1.09 12.16 33.36
N ARG A 22 -1.05 13.46 32.99
CA ARG A 22 -0.66 13.91 31.64
C ARG A 22 0.83 13.70 31.33
N LYS A 23 1.72 13.70 32.34
CA LYS A 23 3.15 13.41 32.14
C LYS A 23 3.42 11.95 31.72
N GLN A 24 2.61 10.98 32.17
CA GLN A 24 2.68 9.59 31.69
C GLN A 24 2.28 9.41 30.21
N ILE A 25 1.65 10.42 29.60
CA ILE A 25 1.09 10.38 28.23
C ILE A 25 2.03 11.11 27.24
N SER A 26 3.15 11.67 27.72
CA SER A 26 4.12 12.35 26.86
C SER A 26 4.80 11.37 25.89
N ILE A 27 4.85 11.73 24.61
CA ILE A 27 5.63 11.03 23.56
C ILE A 27 7.13 10.99 23.94
N ARG A 28 7.59 11.90 24.81
CA ARG A 28 8.97 12.03 25.27
C ARG A 28 9.34 11.13 26.46
N GLY A 29 8.38 10.42 27.04
CA GLY A 29 8.55 9.69 28.31
C GLY A 29 8.44 8.17 28.19
N LEU A 30 9.04 7.58 27.15
CA LEU A 30 9.19 6.13 27.11
C LEU A 30 10.36 5.68 27.99
N PRO A 31 10.26 4.52 28.67
CA PRO A 31 11.44 3.87 29.22
C PRO A 31 12.45 3.67 28.08
N LEU A 32 13.73 3.89 28.40
CA LEU A 32 14.85 3.47 27.58
C LEU A 32 14.71 1.99 27.18
N LEU A 33 15.29 1.67 26.01
CA LEU A 33 15.49 0.34 25.43
C LEU A 33 15.41 -0.77 26.48
N GLU A 34 14.45 -1.68 26.28
CA GLU A 34 14.34 -2.84 27.14
C GLU A 34 15.64 -3.65 27.06
N ASN A 35 16.25 -3.91 28.21
CA ASN A 35 17.36 -4.86 28.28
C ASN A 35 16.85 -6.23 27.76
N VAL A 36 17.69 -6.93 26.97
CA VAL A 36 17.53 -8.30 26.46
C VAL A 36 16.71 -9.23 27.37
N ALA A 37 16.92 -9.18 28.69
CA ALA A 37 16.17 -9.96 29.66
C ALA A 37 14.64 -9.73 29.63
N SER A 38 14.19 -8.49 29.40
CA SER A 38 12.77 -8.14 29.28
C SER A 38 12.18 -8.66 27.97
N VAL A 39 12.91 -8.50 26.86
CA VAL A 39 12.52 -9.05 25.54
C VAL A 39 12.34 -10.56 25.62
N LYS A 40 13.30 -11.29 26.21
CA LYS A 40 13.21 -12.75 26.43
C LYS A 40 11.99 -13.13 27.27
N LYS A 41 11.69 -12.35 28.32
CA LYS A 41 10.53 -12.62 29.18
C LYS A 41 9.22 -12.42 28.42
N THR A 42 9.11 -11.35 27.63
CA THR A 42 7.93 -11.04 26.82
C THR A 42 7.74 -12.07 25.70
N PHE A 43 8.83 -12.47 25.03
CA PHE A 43 8.83 -13.56 24.06
C PHE A 43 8.29 -14.86 24.67
N ASN A 44 8.89 -15.35 25.77
CA ASN A 44 8.40 -16.58 26.41
C ASN A 44 6.95 -16.47 26.91
N ARG A 45 6.52 -15.27 27.33
CA ARG A 45 5.12 -15.01 27.70
C ARG A 45 4.20 -15.19 26.49
N HIS A 46 4.54 -14.68 25.31
CA HIS A 46 3.71 -14.87 24.12
C HIS A 46 3.72 -16.32 23.63
N LEU A 47 4.88 -16.99 23.63
CA LEU A 47 4.95 -18.41 23.31
C LEU A 47 4.00 -19.24 24.20
N HIS A 48 4.00 -18.97 25.51
CA HIS A 48 3.19 -19.72 26.46
C HIS A 48 1.70 -19.32 26.47
N PHE A 49 1.38 -18.03 26.54
CA PHE A 49 0.00 -17.56 26.75
C PHE A 49 -0.74 -17.16 25.48
N THR A 50 -0.02 -16.78 24.42
CA THR A 50 -0.64 -16.34 23.16
C THR A 50 -0.65 -17.45 22.12
N VAL A 51 0.48 -18.12 21.93
CA VAL A 51 0.62 -19.23 20.96
C VAL A 51 0.22 -20.57 21.59
N VAL A 52 0.23 -20.66 22.93
CA VAL A 52 -0.14 -21.87 23.70
C VAL A 52 0.80 -23.04 23.39
N LYS A 53 2.10 -22.76 23.47
CA LYS A 53 3.17 -23.73 23.21
C LYS A 53 4.19 -23.74 24.35
N ASP A 54 4.76 -24.91 24.58
CA ASP A 54 6.02 -25.05 25.31
C ASP A 54 7.18 -25.26 24.33
N ARG A 55 8.42 -25.18 24.82
CA ARG A 55 9.62 -25.23 23.97
C ARG A 55 9.84 -26.59 23.29
N ASN A 56 9.23 -27.67 23.77
CA ASN A 56 9.43 -29.01 23.20
C ASN A 56 8.60 -29.25 21.93
N VAL A 57 7.48 -28.51 21.77
CA VAL A 57 6.52 -28.70 20.66
C VAL A 57 6.35 -27.45 19.79
N ALA A 58 7.10 -26.39 20.08
CA ALA A 58 7.11 -25.16 19.31
C ALA A 58 7.88 -25.36 18.00
N THR A 59 7.27 -24.91 16.91
CA THR A 59 7.88 -24.85 15.58
C THR A 59 8.48 -23.46 15.32
N ASN A 60 9.28 -23.31 14.27
CA ASN A 60 9.82 -21.99 13.88
C ASN A 60 8.71 -20.96 13.60
N ARG A 61 7.55 -21.41 13.11
CA ARG A 61 6.38 -20.53 12.94
C ARG A 61 5.85 -20.01 14.28
N ASP A 62 5.81 -20.88 15.31
CA ASP A 62 5.38 -20.50 16.66
C ASP A 62 6.35 -19.47 17.26
N TYR A 63 7.66 -19.65 17.04
CA TYR A 63 8.69 -18.70 17.46
C TYR A 63 8.59 -17.36 16.71
N PHE A 64 8.34 -17.38 15.41
CA PHE A 64 8.06 -16.17 14.63
C PHE A 64 6.87 -15.38 15.20
N LEU A 65 5.73 -16.05 15.45
CA LEU A 65 4.54 -15.39 16.01
C LEU A 65 4.84 -14.77 17.38
N SER A 66 5.61 -15.47 18.21
CA SER A 66 6.05 -14.98 19.51
C SER A 66 6.92 -13.71 19.40
N ALA A 67 7.86 -13.68 18.45
CA ALA A 67 8.67 -12.51 18.14
C ALA A 67 7.81 -11.35 17.63
N ALA A 68 6.92 -11.60 16.67
CA ALA A 68 6.02 -10.59 16.11
C ALA A 68 5.12 -9.96 17.19
N TYR A 69 4.55 -10.74 18.09
CA TYR A 69 3.75 -10.21 19.20
C TYR A 69 4.58 -9.40 20.21
N THR A 70 5.83 -9.81 20.46
CA THR A 70 6.76 -9.04 21.30
C THR A 70 7.05 -7.67 20.69
N VAL A 71 7.40 -7.62 19.40
CA VAL A 71 7.58 -6.35 18.67
C VAL A 71 6.30 -5.51 18.65
N ARG A 72 5.14 -6.13 18.43
CA ARG A 72 3.85 -5.45 18.41
C ARG A 72 3.52 -4.77 19.74
N ASP A 73 3.82 -5.39 20.88
CA ASP A 73 3.58 -4.79 22.20
C ASP A 73 4.31 -3.44 22.37
N HIS A 74 5.50 -3.29 21.78
CA HIS A 74 6.23 -2.01 21.75
C HIS A 74 5.57 -0.96 20.85
N LEU A 75 4.82 -1.36 19.82
CA LEU A 75 4.08 -0.45 18.95
C LEU A 75 2.79 0.05 19.60
N VAL A 76 2.04 -0.82 20.29
CA VAL A 76 0.71 -0.49 20.82
C VAL A 76 0.73 0.74 21.72
N GLY A 77 1.70 0.84 22.64
CA GLY A 77 1.82 1.99 23.54
C GLY A 77 2.13 3.30 22.81
N ARG A 78 2.98 3.25 21.77
CA ARG A 78 3.29 4.41 20.91
C ARG A 78 2.09 4.81 20.07
N TRP A 79 1.42 3.83 19.50
CA TRP A 79 0.26 4.03 18.63
C TRP A 79 -0.91 4.68 19.35
N ILE A 80 -1.27 4.21 20.55
CA ILE A 80 -2.31 4.85 21.38
C ILE A 80 -1.95 6.32 21.65
N ARG A 81 -0.70 6.62 22.03
CA ARG A 81 -0.26 8.00 22.28
C ARG A 81 -0.26 8.86 21.02
N THR A 82 0.15 8.33 19.87
CA THR A 82 0.10 9.07 18.60
C THR A 82 -1.34 9.44 18.24
N GLN A 83 -2.27 8.48 18.32
CA GLN A 83 -3.68 8.75 18.04
C GLN A 83 -4.26 9.76 19.04
N GLN A 84 -3.97 9.61 20.33
CA GLN A 84 -4.39 10.57 21.36
C GLN A 84 -3.83 11.97 21.08
N HIS A 85 -2.54 12.07 20.72
CA HIS A 85 -1.91 13.33 20.37
C HIS A 85 -2.61 14.01 19.18
N TYR A 86 -3.02 13.25 18.15
CA TYR A 86 -3.79 13.79 17.04
C TYR A 86 -5.18 14.25 17.46
N TYR A 87 -5.87 13.55 18.37
CA TYR A 87 -7.14 14.05 18.92
C TYR A 87 -6.97 15.32 19.75
N ASP A 88 -5.95 15.38 20.60
CA ASP A 88 -5.75 16.52 21.52
C ASP A 88 -5.36 17.81 20.77
N ASN A 89 -4.53 17.69 19.72
CA ASN A 89 -4.04 18.84 18.95
C ASN A 89 -4.92 19.17 17.73
N ASP A 90 -5.79 18.24 17.31
CA ASP A 90 -6.63 18.33 16.12
C ASP A 90 -5.90 18.93 14.88
N PRO A 91 -4.75 18.36 14.45
CA PRO A 91 -4.06 18.85 13.28
C PRO A 91 -4.87 18.57 11.99
N LYS A 92 -4.47 19.22 10.89
CA LYS A 92 -4.92 18.78 9.56
C LYS A 92 -4.43 17.35 9.32
N ARG A 93 -5.34 16.47 8.93
CA ARG A 93 -5.05 15.04 8.67
C ARG A 93 -4.97 14.79 7.17
N VAL A 94 -4.04 13.92 6.78
CA VAL A 94 -3.84 13.48 5.39
C VAL A 94 -4.36 12.06 5.24
N TYR A 95 -5.25 11.87 4.27
CA TYR A 95 -5.86 10.59 3.94
C TYR A 95 -5.40 10.16 2.56
N TYR A 96 -4.58 9.11 2.50
CA TYR A 96 -4.08 8.55 1.26
C TYR A 96 -4.97 7.38 0.85
N LEU A 97 -5.72 7.51 -0.24
CA LEU A 97 -6.62 6.46 -0.72
C LEU A 97 -5.95 5.71 -1.85
N SER A 98 -5.79 4.40 -1.69
CA SER A 98 -5.26 3.53 -2.73
C SER A 98 -5.87 2.15 -2.65
N LEU A 99 -6.11 1.53 -3.82
CA LEU A 99 -6.45 0.11 -3.90
C LEU A 99 -5.24 -0.81 -3.71
N GLU A 100 -4.02 -0.28 -3.65
CA GLU A 100 -2.82 -1.09 -3.47
C GLU A 100 -1.91 -0.55 -2.36
N TYR A 101 -1.43 -1.46 -1.52
CA TYR A 101 -0.33 -1.23 -0.58
C TYR A 101 0.63 -2.41 -0.63
N TYR A 102 1.76 -2.27 -1.31
CA TYR A 102 2.74 -3.35 -1.37
C TYR A 102 3.70 -3.24 -0.17
N MET A 103 3.22 -3.70 0.99
CA MET A 103 3.94 -3.55 2.27
C MET A 103 5.17 -4.46 2.36
N GLY A 104 5.04 -5.71 1.90
CA GLY A 104 5.98 -6.80 2.14
C GLY A 104 5.94 -7.27 3.60
N ARG A 105 6.92 -8.09 4.00
CA ARG A 105 7.20 -8.43 5.40
C ARG A 105 7.34 -7.19 6.30
N SER A 106 6.84 -7.27 7.53
CA SER A 106 6.76 -6.15 8.47
C SER A 106 7.70 -6.27 9.66
N LEU A 107 8.10 -7.48 10.08
CA LEU A 107 8.89 -7.71 11.30
C LEU A 107 10.16 -6.85 11.34
N SER A 108 11.07 -7.06 10.37
CA SER A 108 12.36 -6.34 10.30
C SER A 108 12.17 -4.83 10.20
N ASN A 109 11.19 -4.39 9.40
CA ASN A 109 10.90 -2.96 9.24
C ASN A 109 10.40 -2.33 10.54
N MET A 110 9.60 -3.05 11.33
CA MET A 110 9.12 -2.57 12.62
C MET A 110 10.25 -2.54 13.65
N MET A 111 11.14 -3.53 13.66
CA MET A 111 12.33 -3.55 14.53
C MET A 111 13.25 -2.36 14.25
N ILE A 112 13.59 -2.12 12.98
CA ILE A 112 14.45 -1.01 12.55
C ILE A 112 13.84 0.34 12.94
N ASN A 113 12.54 0.55 12.66
CA ASN A 113 11.91 1.84 12.96
C ASN A 113 11.75 2.09 14.48
N LEU A 114 11.74 1.04 15.29
CA LEU A 114 11.70 1.12 16.75
C LEU A 114 13.09 1.21 17.39
N GLY A 115 14.15 0.84 16.67
CA GLY A 115 15.51 0.73 17.17
C GLY A 115 15.67 -0.40 18.20
N ILE A 116 15.06 -1.58 17.97
CA ILE A 116 15.12 -2.73 18.90
C ILE A 116 15.67 -4.01 18.24
N GLU A 117 16.25 -3.90 17.05
CA GLU A 117 16.73 -5.03 16.27
C GLU A 117 17.84 -5.79 17.00
N SER A 118 18.85 -5.08 17.51
CA SER A 118 19.96 -5.65 18.27
C SER A 118 19.50 -6.42 19.52
N GLU A 119 18.58 -5.84 20.29
CA GLU A 119 18.09 -6.42 21.52
C GLU A 119 17.25 -7.67 21.28
N LEU A 120 16.49 -7.70 20.17
CA LEU A 120 15.71 -8.89 19.81
C LEU A 120 16.61 -9.99 19.25
N ASP A 121 17.59 -9.64 18.42
CA ASP A 121 18.55 -10.60 17.89
C ASP A 121 19.36 -11.27 19.01
N GLU A 122 19.93 -10.48 19.94
CA GLU A 122 20.64 -11.02 21.10
C GLU A 122 19.71 -11.87 22.00
N ALA A 123 18.48 -11.44 22.21
CA ALA A 123 17.50 -12.20 22.98
C ALA A 123 17.16 -13.55 22.36
N LEU A 124 17.01 -13.61 21.04
CA LEU A 124 16.73 -14.85 20.30
C LEU A 124 17.96 -15.75 20.25
N TYR A 125 19.15 -15.18 20.06
CA TYR A 125 20.42 -15.91 20.11
C TYR A 125 20.62 -16.62 21.46
N GLU A 126 20.39 -15.94 22.59
CA GLU A 126 20.45 -16.57 23.91
C GLU A 126 19.37 -17.65 24.14
N LEU A 127 18.29 -17.61 23.36
CA LEU A 127 17.27 -18.66 23.34
C LEU A 127 17.61 -19.79 22.35
N GLY A 128 18.71 -19.69 21.59
CA GLY A 128 19.11 -20.68 20.58
C GLY A 128 18.29 -20.59 19.30
N LEU A 129 17.83 -19.40 18.93
CA LEU A 129 17.05 -19.12 17.72
C LEU A 129 17.79 -18.08 16.85
N SER A 130 17.57 -18.14 15.53
CA SER A 130 18.08 -17.15 14.57
C SER A 130 16.94 -16.24 14.11
N ILE A 131 17.09 -14.91 14.23
CA ILE A 131 16.08 -13.96 13.74
C ILE A 131 15.86 -14.09 12.22
N GLU A 132 16.94 -14.27 11.46
CA GLU A 132 16.92 -14.40 10.00
C GLU A 132 16.08 -15.61 9.57
N GLU A 133 16.20 -16.73 10.28
CA GLU A 133 15.38 -17.91 10.02
C GLU A 133 13.90 -17.66 10.34
N LEU A 134 13.59 -16.90 11.39
CA LEU A 134 12.21 -16.61 11.78
C LEU A 134 11.54 -15.62 10.83
N GLU A 135 12.28 -14.66 10.29
CA GLU A 135 11.80 -13.68 9.31
C GLU A 135 11.30 -14.33 8.01
N GLU A 136 11.89 -15.47 7.63
CA GLU A 136 11.45 -16.22 6.44
C GLU A 136 10.07 -16.88 6.60
N PHE A 137 9.56 -17.02 7.83
CA PHE A 137 8.19 -17.52 8.08
C PHE A 137 7.12 -16.43 7.98
N GLU A 138 7.52 -15.16 7.81
CA GLU A 138 6.58 -14.07 7.58
C GLU A 138 6.14 -14.05 6.10
N GLU A 139 4.83 -14.12 5.89
CA GLU A 139 4.24 -13.96 4.56
C GLU A 139 4.23 -12.47 4.15
N ASP A 140 4.51 -12.20 2.87
CA ASP A 140 4.34 -10.87 2.30
C ASP A 140 2.85 -10.49 2.31
N ALA A 141 2.52 -9.29 2.76
CA ALA A 141 1.12 -8.85 2.75
C ALA A 141 0.61 -8.66 1.30
N GLY A 142 -0.30 -9.54 0.87
CA GLY A 142 -0.91 -9.62 -0.46
C GLY A 142 -1.86 -8.45 -0.77
N LEU A 143 -1.38 -7.22 -0.68
CA LEU A 143 -2.19 -6.00 -0.74
C LEU A 143 -1.82 -5.08 -1.90
N GLY A 144 -0.83 -5.45 -2.73
CA GLY A 144 -0.39 -4.66 -3.87
C GLY A 144 0.24 -5.50 -4.97
N ASN A 145 0.37 -4.94 -6.17
CA ASN A 145 0.91 -5.65 -7.33
C ASN A 145 2.27 -5.09 -7.76
N GLY A 146 2.47 -3.78 -7.71
CA GLY A 146 3.69 -3.18 -8.26
C GLY A 146 4.03 -1.80 -7.72
N GLY A 147 4.59 -0.97 -8.61
CA GLY A 147 5.17 0.33 -8.24
C GLY A 147 4.17 1.30 -7.61
N LEU A 148 2.88 1.24 -7.99
CA LEU A 148 1.83 2.06 -7.39
C LEU A 148 1.65 1.73 -5.91
N GLY A 149 1.42 0.46 -5.58
CA GLY A 149 1.28 -0.01 -4.20
C GLY A 149 2.56 0.14 -3.38
N ARG A 150 3.74 -0.05 -3.99
CA ARG A 150 5.01 0.13 -3.29
C ARG A 150 5.31 1.59 -2.98
N LEU A 151 4.91 2.52 -3.86
CA LEU A 151 4.97 3.95 -3.58
C LEU A 151 4.08 4.32 -2.40
N ALA A 152 2.84 3.80 -2.36
CA ALA A 152 1.92 4.01 -1.24
C ALA A 152 2.55 3.55 0.09
N ALA A 153 3.14 2.34 0.13
CA ALA A 153 3.85 1.84 1.30
C ALA A 153 5.04 2.73 1.73
N CYS A 154 5.86 3.20 0.77
CA CYS A 154 6.96 4.13 1.05
C CYS A 154 6.47 5.49 1.59
N PHE A 155 5.31 5.97 1.13
CA PHE A 155 4.69 7.19 1.63
C PHE A 155 4.17 7.03 3.06
N LEU A 156 3.59 5.89 3.42
CA LEU A 156 3.16 5.65 4.80
C LEU A 156 4.34 5.71 5.78
N ASP A 157 5.43 5.01 5.46
CA ASP A 157 6.65 5.03 6.26
C ASP A 157 7.26 6.45 6.37
N SER A 158 7.26 7.21 5.27
CA SER A 158 7.77 8.59 5.27
C SER A 158 6.85 9.56 6.02
N MET A 159 5.52 9.44 5.91
CA MET A 159 4.58 10.26 6.67
C MET A 159 4.74 10.03 8.18
N ALA A 160 4.91 8.78 8.60
CA ALA A 160 5.18 8.45 10.00
C ALA A 160 6.52 9.04 10.46
N THR A 161 7.59 8.87 9.67
CA THR A 161 8.94 9.39 9.98
C THR A 161 8.97 10.93 10.07
N LEU A 162 8.20 11.62 9.22
CA LEU A 162 8.08 13.08 9.23
C LEU A 162 7.10 13.62 10.29
N GLY A 163 6.44 12.74 11.05
CA GLY A 163 5.44 13.15 12.07
C GLY A 163 4.14 13.71 11.48
N ILE A 164 3.87 13.46 10.20
CA ILE A 164 2.63 13.89 9.54
C ILE A 164 1.47 13.04 10.08
N ALA A 165 0.36 13.68 10.46
CA ALA A 165 -0.88 13.01 10.86
C ALA A 165 -1.56 12.35 9.65
N GLY A 166 -0.97 11.26 9.18
CA GLY A 166 -1.30 10.56 7.95
C GLY A 166 -1.97 9.21 8.20
N TYR A 167 -2.92 8.88 7.32
CA TYR A 167 -3.61 7.59 7.31
C TYR A 167 -3.59 7.02 5.90
N GLY A 168 -3.22 5.75 5.76
CA GLY A 168 -3.48 4.98 4.56
C GLY A 168 -4.86 4.35 4.63
N TYR A 169 -5.64 4.43 3.57
CA TYR A 169 -6.90 3.70 3.40
C TYR A 169 -6.82 2.82 2.17
N GLY A 170 -7.19 1.54 2.34
CA GLY A 170 -7.21 0.54 1.28
C GLY A 170 -8.20 -0.59 1.56
N LEU A 171 -8.12 -1.67 0.78
CA LEU A 171 -8.93 -2.88 0.96
C LEU A 171 -8.07 -3.98 1.58
N ARG A 172 -8.68 -4.76 2.48
CA ARG A 172 -8.06 -5.96 3.06
C ARG A 172 -8.39 -7.16 2.16
N TYR A 173 -7.55 -7.38 1.15
CA TYR A 173 -7.74 -8.52 0.26
C TYR A 173 -7.43 -9.83 1.00
N GLU A 174 -8.34 -10.80 0.86
CA GLU A 174 -8.13 -12.15 1.41
C GLU A 174 -6.99 -12.87 0.69
N PHE A 175 -6.97 -12.73 -0.63
CA PHE A 175 -5.89 -13.18 -1.50
C PHE A 175 -5.25 -11.98 -2.19
N GLY A 176 -3.92 -12.00 -2.30
CA GLY A 176 -3.20 -11.01 -3.10
C GLY A 176 -3.46 -11.15 -4.59
N ILE A 177 -2.50 -10.75 -5.43
CA ILE A 177 -2.68 -10.91 -6.87
C ILE A 177 -2.69 -12.39 -7.26
N PHE A 178 -1.59 -13.10 -6.97
CA PHE A 178 -1.38 -14.54 -7.07
C PHE A 178 0.09 -14.85 -6.73
N GLN A 179 0.36 -16.05 -6.24
CA GLN A 179 1.69 -16.65 -6.21
C GLN A 179 2.03 -17.15 -7.62
N GLN A 180 3.19 -16.72 -8.14
CA GLN A 180 3.64 -17.12 -9.47
C GLN A 180 4.45 -18.41 -9.34
N THR A 181 4.08 -19.44 -10.10
CA THR A 181 4.92 -20.63 -10.29
C THR A 181 5.25 -20.81 -11.76
N ILE A 182 6.42 -21.37 -12.08
CA ILE A 182 6.82 -21.66 -13.46
C ILE A 182 6.72 -23.16 -13.76
N LYS A 183 5.73 -23.55 -14.58
CA LYS A 183 5.52 -24.95 -15.02
C LYS A 183 5.74 -25.05 -16.53
N ASP A 184 6.66 -25.93 -16.94
CA ASP A 184 7.10 -26.07 -18.34
C ASP A 184 7.49 -24.74 -19.01
N GLY A 185 8.05 -23.82 -18.22
CA GLY A 185 8.44 -22.47 -18.65
C GLY A 185 7.29 -21.47 -18.77
N PHE A 186 6.04 -21.86 -18.53
CA PHE A 186 4.89 -20.97 -18.49
C PHE A 186 4.63 -20.48 -17.05
N GLN A 187 4.12 -19.26 -16.94
CA GLN A 187 3.56 -18.77 -15.69
C GLN A 187 2.24 -19.52 -15.39
N CYS A 188 2.14 -20.04 -14.17
CA CYS A 188 0.91 -20.50 -13.54
C CYS A 188 0.59 -19.60 -12.35
N GLU A 189 -0.70 -19.32 -12.15
CA GLU A 189 -1.20 -18.54 -11.04
C GLU A 189 -1.76 -19.46 -9.96
N GLU A 190 -1.27 -19.31 -8.73
CA GLU A 190 -1.80 -19.99 -7.55
C GLU A 190 -2.32 -18.93 -6.55
N PRO A 191 -3.36 -19.21 -5.75
CA PRO A 191 -3.89 -18.25 -4.79
C PRO A 191 -2.82 -17.85 -3.76
N ASP A 192 -2.65 -16.54 -3.57
CA ASP A 192 -1.77 -15.96 -2.54
C ASP A 192 -2.52 -15.88 -1.21
N ASP A 193 -2.45 -16.96 -0.41
CA ASP A 193 -3.20 -17.15 0.83
C ASP A 193 -2.42 -16.65 2.07
N TRP A 194 -1.96 -15.41 2.01
CA TRP A 194 -1.12 -14.77 3.05
C TRP A 194 -1.78 -14.69 4.43
N LEU A 195 -3.11 -14.84 4.52
CA LEU A 195 -3.88 -14.81 5.75
C LEU A 195 -4.17 -16.19 6.34
N ARG A 196 -3.76 -17.28 5.69
CA ARG A 196 -4.03 -18.68 6.10
C ARG A 196 -3.79 -18.94 7.59
N TYR A 197 -2.73 -18.36 8.12
CA TYR A 197 -2.27 -18.57 9.50
C TYR A 197 -2.48 -17.35 10.39
N GLY A 198 -3.27 -16.38 9.92
CA GLY A 198 -3.46 -15.09 10.56
C GLY A 198 -2.34 -14.10 10.26
N ASN A 199 -2.64 -12.82 10.54
CA ASN A 199 -1.70 -11.71 10.44
C ASN A 199 -1.52 -11.10 11.83
N PRO A 200 -0.33 -11.20 12.47
CA PRO A 200 -0.14 -10.71 13.83
C PRO A 200 -0.20 -9.17 13.92
N TRP A 201 -0.07 -8.45 12.81
CA TRP A 201 0.04 -6.99 12.78
C TRP A 201 -1.29 -6.25 12.73
N GLU A 202 -2.33 -6.89 12.19
CA GLU A 202 -3.64 -6.26 12.05
C GLU A 202 -4.47 -6.34 13.33
N ILE A 203 -5.23 -5.29 13.60
CA ILE A 203 -6.14 -5.20 14.73
C ILE A 203 -7.56 -4.95 14.19
N PRO A 204 -8.48 -5.92 14.30
CA PRO A 204 -9.86 -5.74 13.86
C PRO A 204 -10.57 -4.68 14.71
N ARG A 205 -11.40 -3.87 14.07
CA ARG A 205 -12.20 -2.82 14.72
C ARG A 205 -13.70 -2.98 14.41
N PRO A 206 -14.34 -4.10 14.84
CA PRO A 206 -15.74 -4.37 14.56
C PRO A 206 -16.70 -3.26 15.04
N GLU A 207 -16.30 -2.49 16.06
CA GLU A 207 -17.03 -1.34 16.60
C GLU A 207 -17.15 -0.15 15.63
N TYR A 208 -16.33 -0.11 14.57
CA TYR A 208 -16.36 0.94 13.54
C TYR A 208 -16.86 0.42 12.19
N GLN A 209 -17.72 -0.59 12.19
CA GLN A 209 -18.35 -1.07 10.96
C GLN A 209 -19.25 -0.02 10.30
N ILE A 210 -19.19 0.08 8.98
CA ILE A 210 -19.91 1.09 8.20
C ILE A 210 -20.75 0.41 7.11
N PRO A 211 -22.04 0.73 6.94
CA PRO A 211 -22.83 0.23 5.82
C PRO A 211 -22.45 0.94 4.52
N VAL A 212 -22.22 0.17 3.46
CA VAL A 212 -21.99 0.65 2.09
C VAL A 212 -23.14 0.20 1.21
N ASN A 213 -23.77 1.16 0.53
CA ASN A 213 -24.93 0.93 -0.33
C ASN A 213 -24.49 0.67 -1.77
N LEU A 214 -25.16 -0.26 -2.48
CA LEU A 214 -24.97 -0.53 -3.90
C LEU A 214 -26.34 -0.68 -4.58
N TYR A 215 -26.38 -0.49 -5.89
CA TYR A 215 -27.58 -0.64 -6.74
C TYR A 215 -28.71 0.30 -6.32
N GLY A 216 -29.95 -0.21 -6.24
CA GLY A 216 -31.12 0.57 -5.89
C GLY A 216 -31.51 1.59 -6.96
N ARG A 217 -32.20 2.64 -6.53
CA ARG A 217 -32.73 3.70 -7.42
C ARG A 217 -32.81 5.03 -6.70
N VAL A 218 -32.89 6.11 -7.48
CA VAL A 218 -33.12 7.45 -6.93
C VAL A 218 -34.59 7.80 -7.06
N ILE A 219 -35.20 8.19 -5.94
CA ILE A 219 -36.55 8.79 -5.91
C ILE A 219 -36.44 10.26 -5.51
N GLU A 220 -37.44 11.04 -5.88
CA GLU A 220 -37.59 12.39 -5.36
C GLU A 220 -38.52 12.33 -4.14
N GLN A 221 -38.04 12.84 -3.01
CA GLN A 221 -38.80 12.96 -1.76
C GLN A 221 -38.59 14.37 -1.23
N ASP A 222 -39.68 15.11 -1.01
CA ASP A 222 -39.68 16.50 -0.53
C ASP A 222 -38.79 17.45 -1.38
N GLY A 223 -38.79 17.24 -2.70
CA GLY A 223 -37.97 18.00 -3.65
C GLY A 223 -36.46 17.69 -3.58
N LYS A 224 -36.07 16.62 -2.89
CA LYS A 224 -34.67 16.17 -2.76
C LYS A 224 -34.49 14.76 -3.31
N PRO A 225 -33.38 14.47 -4.01
CA PRO A 225 -33.06 13.13 -4.44
C PRO A 225 -32.71 12.25 -3.23
N LYS A 226 -33.29 11.06 -3.16
CA LYS A 226 -33.01 10.06 -2.13
C LYS A 226 -32.68 8.73 -2.78
N TRP A 227 -31.54 8.16 -2.41
CA TRP A 227 -31.10 6.85 -2.87
C TRP A 227 -31.72 5.76 -1.99
N VAL A 228 -32.57 4.91 -2.58
CA VAL A 228 -33.38 3.91 -1.87
C VAL A 228 -33.27 2.53 -2.54
N ASP A 229 -33.80 1.51 -1.86
CA ASP A 229 -33.84 0.11 -2.32
C ASP A 229 -32.45 -0.46 -2.63
N THR A 230 -31.46 -0.06 -1.84
CA THR A 230 -30.05 -0.43 -2.01
C THR A 230 -29.74 -1.80 -1.40
N LYS A 231 -28.77 -2.49 -1.98
CA LYS A 231 -28.11 -3.63 -1.33
C LYS A 231 -27.01 -3.12 -0.41
N VAL A 232 -27.00 -3.59 0.84
CA VAL A 232 -26.02 -3.15 1.84
C VAL A 232 -24.92 -4.19 2.03
N ILE A 233 -23.67 -3.73 1.99
CA ILE A 233 -22.48 -4.49 2.40
C ILE A 233 -21.84 -3.76 3.58
N MET A 234 -21.44 -4.50 4.62
CA MET A 234 -20.76 -3.91 5.77
C MET A 234 -19.25 -3.83 5.52
N ALA A 235 -18.67 -2.67 5.80
CA ALA A 235 -17.23 -2.45 5.79
C ALA A 235 -16.66 -2.55 7.20
N MET A 236 -15.91 -3.63 7.45
CA MET A 236 -15.21 -3.86 8.72
C MET A 236 -13.76 -3.36 8.61
N PRO A 237 -13.34 -2.40 9.44
CA PRO A 237 -11.96 -1.91 9.42
C PRO A 237 -11.01 -2.86 10.15
N TYR A 238 -9.81 -3.00 9.58
CA TYR A 238 -8.64 -3.61 10.17
C TYR A 238 -7.51 -2.60 10.15
N ASP A 239 -6.95 -2.29 11.31
CA ASP A 239 -5.89 -1.30 11.45
C ASP A 239 -4.53 -2.00 11.58
N THR A 240 -3.54 -1.55 10.79
CA THR A 240 -2.15 -1.97 10.89
C THR A 240 -1.28 -0.77 11.29
N PRO A 241 -0.43 -0.89 12.32
CA PRO A 241 0.43 0.21 12.76
C PRO A 241 1.55 0.48 11.74
N VAL A 242 1.85 1.76 11.52
CA VAL A 242 2.95 2.22 10.66
C VAL A 242 3.92 3.05 11.48
N PRO A 243 4.99 2.46 12.05
CA PRO A 243 5.97 3.20 12.84
C PRO A 243 6.84 4.11 11.97
N GLY A 244 7.11 5.32 12.45
CA GLY A 244 8.15 6.21 11.91
C GLY A 244 9.51 5.86 12.47
N PHE A 245 10.57 6.14 11.70
CA PHE A 245 11.95 5.83 12.10
C PHE A 245 12.38 6.66 13.32
N ASN A 246 12.64 5.99 14.45
CA ASN A 246 13.23 6.56 15.67
C ASN A 246 12.57 7.85 16.21
N ASN A 247 11.26 8.02 16.01
CA ASN A 247 10.55 9.24 16.41
C ASN A 247 9.32 8.99 17.31
N ASN A 248 9.03 7.73 17.66
CA ASN A 248 7.88 7.29 18.47
C ASN A 248 6.49 7.60 17.89
N VAL A 249 6.41 8.06 16.63
CA VAL A 249 5.14 8.25 15.91
C VAL A 249 4.75 6.92 15.29
N VAL A 250 3.51 6.50 15.50
CA VAL A 250 2.92 5.35 14.81
C VAL A 250 1.62 5.79 14.15
N ASN A 251 1.64 5.86 12.82
CA ASN A 251 0.47 6.12 11.99
C ASN A 251 -0.35 4.84 11.76
N THR A 252 -1.42 4.94 10.98
CA THR A 252 -2.35 3.83 10.73
C THR A 252 -2.52 3.59 9.24
N LEU A 253 -2.38 2.34 8.82
CA LEU A 253 -2.98 1.81 7.59
C LEU A 253 -4.29 1.13 7.95
N ARG A 254 -5.42 1.67 7.49
CA ARG A 254 -6.75 1.12 7.69
C ARG A 254 -7.21 0.41 6.41
N LEU A 255 -7.51 -0.88 6.54
CA LEU A 255 -7.95 -1.73 5.44
C LEU A 255 -9.38 -2.20 5.67
N TRP A 256 -10.24 -2.04 4.68
CA TRP A 256 -11.64 -2.46 4.76
C TRP A 256 -11.82 -3.89 4.28
N SER A 257 -12.51 -4.70 5.09
CA SER A 257 -12.99 -6.03 4.72
C SER A 257 -14.50 -5.98 4.49
N ALA A 258 -14.97 -6.52 3.37
CA ALA A 258 -16.39 -6.66 3.09
C ALA A 258 -16.98 -7.80 3.92
N LYS A 259 -18.13 -7.52 4.54
CA LYS A 259 -18.93 -8.48 5.32
C LYS A 259 -20.39 -8.36 4.90
N ALA A 260 -21.10 -9.48 4.90
CA ALA A 260 -22.54 -9.46 4.67
C ALA A 260 -23.27 -8.80 5.86
N ALA A 261 -24.32 -8.03 5.59
CA ALA A 261 -25.12 -7.37 6.62
C ALA A 261 -25.92 -8.38 7.47
N GLN A 262 -26.44 -9.44 6.84
CA GLN A 262 -26.97 -10.63 7.50
C GLN A 262 -26.10 -11.81 7.13
N LYS A 263 -25.54 -12.50 8.12
CA LYS A 263 -24.65 -13.64 7.91
C LYS A 263 -25.39 -14.91 7.44
N PHE A 264 -26.70 -14.99 7.66
CA PHE A 264 -27.48 -16.19 7.43
C PHE A 264 -28.98 -15.89 7.33
N ASN A 265 -29.65 -16.37 6.28
CA ASN A 265 -31.09 -16.28 6.14
C ASN A 265 -31.75 -17.61 6.55
N PHE A 266 -32.34 -17.63 7.75
CA PHE A 266 -33.02 -18.82 8.30
C PHE A 266 -34.21 -19.28 7.46
N GLN A 267 -34.84 -18.40 6.69
CA GLN A 267 -36.00 -18.76 5.90
C GLN A 267 -35.61 -19.64 4.71
N PHE A 268 -34.60 -19.22 3.92
CA PHE A 268 -34.06 -20.05 2.85
C PHE A 268 -33.49 -21.38 3.36
N PHE A 269 -32.86 -21.37 4.55
CA PHE A 269 -32.33 -22.60 5.15
C PHE A 269 -33.46 -23.58 5.55
N ASN A 270 -34.51 -23.08 6.19
CA ASN A 270 -35.64 -23.91 6.61
C ASN A 270 -36.45 -24.44 5.42
N ASP A 271 -36.44 -23.72 4.30
CA ASP A 271 -37.06 -24.15 3.03
C ASP A 271 -36.17 -25.15 2.25
N GLY A 272 -35.00 -25.53 2.78
CA GLY A 272 -34.07 -26.50 2.19
C GLY A 272 -33.14 -25.92 1.11
N ASP A 273 -33.17 -24.60 0.88
CA ASP A 273 -32.33 -23.89 -0.09
C ASP A 273 -31.04 -23.38 0.56
N TYR A 274 -30.18 -24.33 0.94
CA TYR A 274 -28.94 -24.06 1.65
C TYR A 274 -27.95 -23.20 0.84
N LEU A 275 -27.98 -23.30 -0.50
CA LEU A 275 -27.09 -22.53 -1.37
C LEU A 275 -27.45 -21.05 -1.35
N ASN A 276 -28.73 -20.71 -1.49
CA ASN A 276 -29.16 -19.31 -1.43
C ASN A 276 -29.07 -18.71 -0.02
N ALA A 277 -29.20 -19.54 1.03
CA ALA A 277 -29.01 -19.11 2.42
C ALA A 277 -27.61 -18.53 2.71
N VAL A 278 -26.59 -18.89 1.92
CA VAL A 278 -25.18 -18.46 2.07
C VAL A 278 -24.65 -17.67 0.87
N SER A 279 -25.32 -17.74 -0.29
CA SER A 279 -24.91 -17.07 -1.54
C SER A 279 -24.75 -15.56 -1.37
N GLU A 280 -25.66 -14.90 -0.64
CA GLU A 280 -25.59 -13.46 -0.40
C GLU A 280 -24.34 -13.06 0.39
N GLN A 281 -23.92 -13.90 1.35
CA GLN A 281 -22.68 -13.68 2.09
C GLN A 281 -21.47 -13.75 1.16
N SER A 282 -21.37 -14.81 0.36
CA SER A 282 -20.24 -15.01 -0.55
C SER A 282 -20.12 -13.86 -1.55
N LEU A 283 -21.24 -13.43 -2.15
CA LEU A 283 -21.28 -12.32 -3.10
C LEU A 283 -20.87 -10.97 -2.47
N ALA A 284 -21.25 -10.71 -1.23
CA ALA A 284 -20.86 -9.48 -0.52
C ALA A 284 -19.36 -9.48 -0.20
N GLU A 285 -18.84 -10.61 0.30
CA GLU A 285 -17.43 -10.76 0.69
C GLU A 285 -16.49 -10.80 -0.52
N ASN A 286 -16.99 -11.12 -1.72
CA ASN A 286 -16.19 -11.13 -2.95
C ASN A 286 -15.56 -9.77 -3.30
N VAL A 287 -16.12 -8.67 -2.80
CA VAL A 287 -15.54 -7.32 -2.98
C VAL A 287 -14.11 -7.27 -2.46
N THR A 288 -13.79 -7.91 -1.34
CA THR A 288 -12.43 -7.90 -0.76
C THR A 288 -11.72 -9.24 -0.87
N ARG A 289 -12.07 -10.07 -1.87
CA ARG A 289 -11.49 -11.40 -2.03
C ARG A 289 -10.14 -11.39 -2.73
N VAL A 290 -10.04 -10.75 -3.90
CA VAL A 290 -8.82 -10.74 -4.74
C VAL A 290 -8.50 -9.33 -5.22
N LEU A 291 -7.20 -9.02 -5.27
CA LEU A 291 -6.67 -7.81 -5.87
C LEU A 291 -6.71 -7.89 -7.41
N TYR A 292 -7.43 -6.96 -8.07
CA TYR A 292 -7.69 -6.91 -9.52
C TYR A 292 -8.32 -8.20 -10.09
N PRO A 293 -9.65 -8.37 -9.99
CA PRO A 293 -10.31 -9.44 -10.72
C PRO A 293 -10.11 -9.28 -12.24
N ASN A 294 -10.11 -10.38 -12.97
CA ASN A 294 -10.04 -10.38 -14.44
C ASN A 294 -11.26 -9.60 -15.01
N ASP A 295 -10.99 -8.47 -15.65
CA ASP A 295 -11.97 -7.51 -16.16
C ASP A 295 -12.30 -7.68 -17.65
N ASN A 296 -11.79 -8.76 -18.28
CA ASN A 296 -12.20 -9.14 -19.64
C ASN A 296 -13.70 -9.47 -19.73
N TYR A 297 -14.35 -9.79 -18.61
CA TYR A 297 -15.77 -10.10 -18.52
C TYR A 297 -16.55 -8.99 -17.80
N GLN A 298 -17.82 -8.82 -18.13
CA GLN A 298 -18.68 -7.78 -17.55
C GLN A 298 -18.78 -7.89 -16.02
N GLN A 299 -18.86 -9.11 -15.49
CA GLN A 299 -18.90 -9.35 -14.05
C GLN A 299 -17.61 -8.89 -13.35
N GLY A 300 -16.47 -9.01 -14.02
CA GLY A 300 -15.17 -8.55 -13.51
C GLY A 300 -15.10 -7.02 -13.43
N LYS A 301 -15.59 -6.34 -14.48
CA LYS A 301 -15.73 -4.86 -14.50
C LYS A 301 -16.63 -4.35 -13.38
N GLU A 302 -17.78 -5.00 -13.17
CA GLU A 302 -18.69 -4.65 -12.09
C GLU A 302 -18.06 -4.87 -10.70
N LEU A 303 -17.37 -6.00 -10.49
CA LEU A 303 -16.68 -6.27 -9.24
C LEU A 303 -15.59 -5.24 -8.95
N ARG A 304 -14.86 -4.81 -9.99
CA ARG A 304 -13.85 -3.77 -9.87
C ARG A 304 -14.44 -2.42 -9.46
N LEU A 305 -15.54 -2.00 -10.11
CA LEU A 305 -16.25 -0.78 -9.72
C LEU A 305 -16.78 -0.84 -8.28
N LYS A 306 -17.26 -2.02 -7.83
CA LYS A 306 -17.67 -2.23 -6.43
C LYS A 306 -16.49 -2.07 -5.46
N GLN A 307 -15.30 -2.58 -5.80
CA GLN A 307 -14.09 -2.41 -4.98
C GLN A 307 -13.74 -0.93 -4.80
N GLU A 308 -13.72 -0.18 -5.90
CA GLU A 308 -13.44 1.26 -5.91
C GLU A 308 -14.44 2.02 -5.04
N TYR A 309 -15.73 1.81 -5.27
CA TYR A 309 -16.76 2.48 -4.51
C TYR A 309 -16.77 2.07 -3.03
N PHE A 310 -16.55 0.78 -2.74
CA PHE A 310 -16.53 0.28 -1.37
C PHE A 310 -15.40 0.91 -0.55
N LEU A 311 -14.19 1.02 -1.12
CA LEU A 311 -13.10 1.78 -0.52
C LEU A 311 -13.51 3.22 -0.23
N VAL A 312 -14.07 3.90 -1.23
CA VAL A 312 -14.42 5.32 -1.16
C VAL A 312 -15.50 5.58 -0.11
N ALA A 313 -16.62 4.87 -0.16
CA ALA A 313 -17.78 5.09 0.70
C ALA A 313 -17.46 4.82 2.17
N ALA A 314 -16.77 3.72 2.48
CA ALA A 314 -16.37 3.39 3.84
C ALA A 314 -15.37 4.43 4.38
N THR A 315 -14.38 4.81 3.57
CA THR A 315 -13.35 5.77 3.96
C THR A 315 -13.91 7.16 4.22
N LEU A 316 -14.77 7.69 3.33
CA LEU A 316 -15.35 9.02 3.49
C LEU A 316 -16.27 9.09 4.72
N SER A 317 -17.05 8.04 4.96
CA SER A 317 -17.88 7.94 6.18
C SER A 317 -17.02 8.00 7.45
N ASP A 318 -15.87 7.31 7.46
CA ASP A 318 -14.94 7.33 8.59
C ASP A 318 -14.23 8.69 8.76
N ILE A 319 -13.87 9.35 7.65
CA ILE A 319 -13.27 10.69 7.64
C ILE A 319 -14.25 11.72 8.20
N ILE A 320 -15.51 11.73 7.73
CA ILE A 320 -16.55 12.65 8.20
C ILE A 320 -16.83 12.41 9.69
N ARG A 321 -16.95 11.15 10.11
CA ARG A 321 -17.09 10.80 11.53
C ARG A 321 -15.94 11.34 12.38
N ARG A 322 -14.69 11.19 11.93
CA ARG A 322 -13.51 11.70 12.66
C ARG A 322 -13.45 13.23 12.66
N TYR A 323 -13.88 13.88 11.57
CA TYR A 323 -13.98 15.34 11.50
C TYR A 323 -15.01 15.90 12.49
N LYS A 324 -16.19 15.26 12.56
CA LYS A 324 -17.27 15.59 13.49
C LYS A 324 -16.85 15.39 14.95
N HIS A 325 -16.13 14.30 15.24
CA HIS A 325 -15.65 13.94 16.58
C HIS A 325 -14.15 14.23 16.75
N SER A 326 -13.80 15.51 16.77
CA SER A 326 -12.40 15.96 16.83
C SER A 326 -11.71 15.73 18.19
N LYS A 327 -12.47 15.47 19.27
CA LYS A 327 -11.93 15.21 20.63
C LYS A 327 -12.32 13.82 21.14
N PHE A 328 -11.35 13.10 21.70
CA PHE A 328 -11.56 11.77 22.25
C PHE A 328 -12.51 11.82 23.48
N GLY A 329 -13.50 10.94 23.52
CA GLY A 329 -14.41 10.79 24.66
C GLY A 329 -15.46 11.91 24.84
N VAL A 330 -15.53 12.90 23.95
CA VAL A 330 -16.53 13.98 24.00
C VAL A 330 -17.60 13.72 22.94
N SER A 331 -18.78 13.24 23.36
CA SER A 331 -19.93 13.05 22.47
C SER A 331 -20.76 14.33 22.28
N SER A 332 -20.52 15.38 23.07
CA SER A 332 -21.37 16.57 23.16
C SER A 332 -20.99 17.71 22.21
N THR A 333 -19.78 17.73 21.64
CA THR A 333 -19.34 18.75 20.68
C THR A 333 -19.10 18.11 19.32
N THR A 334 -20.12 18.15 18.46
CA THR A 334 -20.05 17.71 17.07
C THR A 334 -19.70 18.91 16.20
N ARG A 335 -18.65 18.80 15.37
CA ARG A 335 -18.38 19.83 14.36
C ARG A 335 -19.35 19.65 13.20
N ASP A 336 -20.42 20.43 13.18
CA ASP A 336 -21.44 20.38 12.12
C ASP A 336 -21.19 21.39 11.00
N ASP A 337 -20.29 22.36 11.20
CA ASP A 337 -19.86 23.26 10.14
C ASP A 337 -18.77 22.62 9.28
N PHE A 338 -19.05 22.42 8.00
CA PHE A 338 -18.13 21.89 7.00
C PHE A 338 -17.29 22.96 6.28
N SER A 339 -17.47 24.25 6.59
CA SER A 339 -16.65 25.33 6.00
C SER A 339 -15.15 25.15 6.27
N THR A 340 -14.80 24.57 7.43
CA THR A 340 -13.42 24.28 7.86
C THR A 340 -12.95 22.87 7.49
N PHE A 341 -13.74 22.11 6.73
CA PHE A 341 -13.43 20.72 6.40
C PHE A 341 -12.11 20.59 5.66
N SER A 342 -11.89 21.40 4.62
CA SER A 342 -10.63 21.39 3.86
C SER A 342 -9.41 21.83 4.65
N ASP A 343 -9.60 22.53 5.77
CA ASP A 343 -8.50 22.99 6.62
C ASP A 343 -8.06 21.91 7.61
N LYS A 344 -8.91 20.89 7.80
CA LYS A 344 -8.66 19.74 8.70
C LYS A 344 -8.52 18.41 7.96
N VAL A 345 -8.92 18.35 6.69
CA VAL A 345 -8.95 17.14 5.86
C VAL A 345 -8.25 17.41 4.52
N ALA A 346 -7.27 16.58 4.18
CA ALA A 346 -6.75 16.45 2.82
C ALA A 346 -6.89 15.00 2.37
N ILE A 347 -7.44 14.78 1.17
CA ILE A 347 -7.67 13.47 0.59
C ILE A 347 -6.84 13.38 -0.70
N GLN A 348 -5.89 12.45 -0.72
CA GLN A 348 -5.05 12.18 -1.87
C GLN A 348 -5.57 10.97 -2.63
N LEU A 349 -5.83 11.15 -3.92
CA LEU A 349 -6.27 10.11 -4.85
C LEU A 349 -5.05 9.51 -5.54
N ASN A 350 -4.73 8.25 -5.22
CA ASN A 350 -3.63 7.51 -5.85
C ASN A 350 -4.12 6.83 -7.14
N ASP A 351 -3.87 7.49 -8.27
CA ASP A 351 -4.46 7.19 -9.58
C ASP A 351 -5.99 7.44 -9.63
N THR A 352 -6.66 7.00 -10.70
CA THR A 352 -8.10 7.17 -10.89
C THR A 352 -8.98 6.21 -10.08
N HIS A 353 -8.41 5.16 -9.49
CA HIS A 353 -9.19 4.15 -8.77
C HIS A 353 -10.10 4.74 -7.67
N PRO A 354 -9.66 5.69 -6.81
CA PRO A 354 -10.53 6.34 -5.84
C PRO A 354 -11.23 7.59 -6.40
N ALA A 355 -11.33 7.83 -7.71
CA ALA A 355 -11.91 9.05 -8.28
C ALA A 355 -13.40 9.25 -7.92
N LEU A 356 -14.12 8.17 -7.60
CA LEU A 356 -15.48 8.23 -7.05
C LEU A 356 -15.56 9.01 -5.72
N THR A 357 -14.44 9.27 -5.06
CA THR A 357 -14.36 10.16 -3.89
C THR A 357 -15.03 11.51 -4.16
N ILE A 358 -14.86 12.05 -5.37
CA ILE A 358 -15.45 13.33 -5.75
C ILE A 358 -16.98 13.27 -5.69
N ALA A 359 -17.58 12.25 -6.30
CA ALA A 359 -19.03 12.10 -6.36
C ALA A 359 -19.64 11.67 -5.02
N GLU A 360 -18.98 10.76 -4.28
CA GLU A 360 -19.47 10.31 -2.97
C GLU A 360 -19.36 11.40 -1.91
N LEU A 361 -18.30 12.21 -1.89
CA LEU A 361 -18.20 13.33 -0.96
C LEU A 361 -19.30 14.37 -1.24
N MET A 362 -19.59 14.65 -2.52
CA MET A 362 -20.73 15.48 -2.89
C MET A 362 -22.06 14.89 -2.42
N ARG A 363 -22.27 13.57 -2.60
CA ARG A 363 -23.48 12.89 -2.14
C ARG A 363 -23.65 13.00 -0.62
N LEU A 364 -22.59 12.74 0.15
CA LEU A 364 -22.63 12.83 1.61
C LEU A 364 -22.92 14.26 2.07
N LEU A 365 -22.24 15.26 1.50
CA LEU A 365 -22.43 16.66 1.90
C LEU A 365 -23.81 17.21 1.50
N VAL A 366 -24.32 16.88 0.30
CA VAL A 366 -25.60 17.42 -0.20
C VAL A 366 -26.79 16.61 0.33
N ASP A 367 -26.78 15.29 0.13
CA ASP A 367 -27.95 14.46 0.41
C ASP A 367 -28.10 14.14 1.91
N ILE A 368 -26.98 14.00 2.64
CA ILE A 368 -26.98 13.60 4.07
C ILE A 368 -26.78 14.80 4.99
N GLU A 369 -25.74 15.61 4.76
CA GLU A 369 -25.44 16.77 5.60
C GLU A 369 -26.27 18.02 5.22
N GLY A 370 -26.99 17.98 4.10
CA GLY A 370 -27.94 19.03 3.70
C GLY A 370 -27.29 20.31 3.20
N LEU A 371 -26.01 20.30 2.81
CA LEU A 371 -25.33 21.47 2.26
C LEU A 371 -25.89 21.83 0.88
N SER A 372 -25.87 23.12 0.56
CA SER A 372 -26.10 23.56 -0.82
C SER A 372 -24.97 23.07 -1.73
N TRP A 373 -25.31 22.82 -3.00
CA TRP A 373 -24.37 22.31 -3.99
C TRP A 373 -23.06 23.10 -4.07
N ASN A 374 -23.14 24.44 -4.10
CA ASN A 374 -21.96 25.30 -4.26
C ASN A 374 -21.00 25.21 -3.06
N VAL A 375 -21.55 25.09 -1.85
CA VAL A 375 -20.74 24.93 -0.62
C VAL A 375 -20.09 23.56 -0.61
N ALA A 376 -20.86 22.50 -0.87
CA ALA A 376 -20.35 21.13 -0.94
C ALA A 376 -19.25 20.97 -2.01
N TRP A 377 -19.43 21.60 -3.18
CA TRP A 377 -18.47 21.56 -4.28
C TRP A 377 -17.17 22.27 -3.94
N ASN A 378 -17.23 23.43 -3.27
CA ASN A 378 -16.04 24.14 -2.82
C ASN A 378 -15.26 23.32 -1.79
N VAL A 379 -15.96 22.72 -0.82
CA VAL A 379 -15.36 21.82 0.18
C VAL A 379 -14.68 20.63 -0.51
N THR A 380 -15.38 19.97 -1.43
CA THR A 380 -14.88 18.80 -2.17
C THR A 380 -13.61 19.14 -2.95
N LYS A 381 -13.63 20.21 -3.76
CA LYS A 381 -12.46 20.64 -4.56
C LYS A 381 -11.25 20.95 -3.68
N ARG A 382 -11.45 21.66 -2.57
CA ARG A 382 -10.36 22.06 -1.65
C ARG A 382 -9.80 20.89 -0.84
N ALA A 383 -10.61 19.86 -0.57
CA ALA A 383 -10.17 18.68 0.17
C ALA A 383 -9.41 17.67 -0.70
N CYS A 384 -9.73 17.57 -1.99
CA CYS A 384 -9.21 16.50 -2.87
C CYS A 384 -8.03 16.95 -3.75
N ALA A 385 -7.03 16.07 -3.89
CA ALA A 385 -5.90 16.20 -4.81
C ALA A 385 -5.66 14.88 -5.55
N TYR A 386 -5.25 14.95 -6.82
CA TYR A 386 -5.11 13.79 -7.72
C TYR A 386 -3.68 13.59 -8.20
N THR A 387 -3.17 12.37 -8.09
CA THR A 387 -1.89 11.96 -8.69
C THR A 387 -2.12 11.01 -9.85
N ASN A 388 -1.61 11.36 -11.04
CA ASN A 388 -1.64 10.50 -12.21
C ASN A 388 -0.31 9.72 -12.36
N HIS A 389 -0.41 8.42 -12.67
CA HIS A 389 0.75 7.53 -12.82
C HIS A 389 0.96 6.99 -14.25
N THR A 390 0.11 7.37 -15.21
CA THR A 390 0.15 6.82 -16.56
C THR A 390 -0.09 7.87 -17.63
N LEU A 391 0.71 7.79 -18.70
CA LEU A 391 0.51 8.53 -19.94
C LEU A 391 -0.21 7.72 -21.02
N MET A 392 -0.38 6.41 -20.80
CA MET A 392 -0.99 5.50 -21.77
C MET A 392 -2.52 5.70 -21.76
N PRO A 393 -3.15 6.18 -22.85
CA PRO A 393 -4.58 6.43 -22.89
C PRO A 393 -5.43 5.19 -22.59
N GLU A 394 -4.93 4.00 -22.96
CA GLU A 394 -5.56 2.71 -22.70
C GLU A 394 -5.57 2.30 -21.21
N ALA A 395 -4.74 2.92 -20.39
CA ALA A 395 -4.68 2.69 -18.94
C ALA A 395 -5.54 3.68 -18.14
N VAL A 396 -6.18 4.66 -18.80
CA VAL A 396 -7.08 5.61 -18.15
C VAL A 396 -8.46 4.97 -17.99
N GLU A 397 -8.98 4.92 -16.77
CA GLU A 397 -10.24 4.26 -16.46
C GLU A 397 -11.44 4.98 -17.08
N ARG A 398 -12.22 4.23 -17.85
CA ARG A 398 -13.44 4.67 -18.53
C ARG A 398 -14.58 3.71 -18.25
N TRP A 399 -15.47 4.07 -17.34
CA TRP A 399 -16.60 3.23 -16.97
C TRP A 399 -17.80 3.50 -17.88
N SER A 400 -18.43 2.45 -18.43
CA SER A 400 -19.66 2.61 -19.21
C SER A 400 -20.75 3.25 -18.35
N VAL A 401 -21.50 4.18 -18.93
CA VAL A 401 -22.63 4.84 -18.26
C VAL A 401 -23.65 3.82 -17.75
N GLY A 402 -23.95 2.78 -18.53
CA GLY A 402 -24.90 1.73 -18.13
C GLY A 402 -24.49 0.99 -16.86
N LEU A 403 -23.20 0.65 -16.72
CA LEU A 403 -22.67 0.04 -15.50
C LEU A 403 -22.78 0.97 -14.29
N LEU A 404 -22.38 2.24 -14.43
CA LEU A 404 -22.51 3.21 -13.35
C LEU A 404 -23.96 3.47 -12.97
N GLN A 405 -24.87 3.54 -13.94
CA GLN A 405 -26.30 3.70 -13.69
C GLN A 405 -26.87 2.51 -12.91
N HIS A 406 -26.43 1.29 -13.24
CA HIS A 406 -26.88 0.09 -12.57
C HIS A 406 -26.37 0.00 -11.12
N VAL A 407 -25.08 0.26 -10.89
CA VAL A 407 -24.45 0.06 -9.58
C VAL A 407 -24.57 1.30 -8.67
N LEU A 408 -24.47 2.50 -9.24
CA LEU A 408 -24.33 3.78 -8.53
C LEU A 408 -25.21 4.88 -9.16
N PRO A 409 -26.55 4.70 -9.21
CA PRO A 409 -27.44 5.60 -9.95
C PRO A 409 -27.39 7.05 -9.44
N ARG A 410 -27.23 7.26 -8.12
CA ARG A 410 -27.13 8.60 -7.55
C ARG A 410 -25.83 9.31 -7.93
N HIS A 411 -24.72 8.58 -7.94
CA HIS A 411 -23.41 9.12 -8.32
C HIS A 411 -23.38 9.53 -9.78
N LEU A 412 -24.03 8.77 -10.66
CA LEU A 412 -24.14 9.15 -12.07
C LEU A 412 -24.85 10.49 -12.25
N GLN A 413 -25.95 10.73 -11.52
CA GLN A 413 -26.62 12.06 -11.52
C GLN A 413 -25.69 13.18 -11.05
N ILE A 414 -24.97 12.96 -9.95
CA ILE A 414 -24.00 13.93 -9.42
C ILE A 414 -22.88 14.20 -10.43
N ILE A 415 -22.37 13.16 -11.09
CA ILE A 415 -21.33 13.29 -12.13
C ILE A 415 -21.85 14.09 -13.32
N TYR A 416 -23.10 13.88 -13.75
CA TYR A 416 -23.72 14.70 -14.79
C TYR A 416 -23.87 16.15 -14.38
N ASP A 417 -24.29 16.42 -13.13
CA ASP A 417 -24.40 17.79 -12.62
C ASP A 417 -23.04 18.49 -12.51
N ILE A 418 -21.98 17.75 -12.10
CA ILE A 418 -20.60 18.23 -12.12
C ILE A 418 -20.19 18.57 -13.56
N ASN A 419 -20.44 17.67 -14.52
CA ASN A 419 -20.08 17.86 -15.92
C ASN A 419 -20.81 19.08 -16.52
N LEU A 420 -22.12 19.20 -16.29
CA LEU A 420 -22.93 20.32 -16.79
C LEU A 420 -22.36 21.66 -16.32
N ARG A 421 -22.12 21.81 -15.01
CA ARG A 421 -21.59 23.05 -14.43
C ARG A 421 -20.16 23.33 -14.90
N HIS A 422 -19.34 22.30 -15.02
CA HIS A 422 -17.99 22.43 -15.57
C HIS A 422 -18.01 22.94 -17.01
N LEU A 423 -18.84 22.34 -17.88
CA LEU A 423 -18.96 22.74 -19.27
C LEU A 423 -19.58 24.14 -19.42
N GLN A 424 -20.46 24.55 -18.52
CA GLN A 424 -20.94 25.94 -18.45
C GLN A 424 -19.77 26.92 -18.17
N GLU A 425 -18.92 26.63 -17.19
CA GLU A 425 -17.71 27.44 -16.92
C GLU A 425 -16.75 27.47 -18.12
N VAL A 426 -16.57 26.33 -18.81
CA VAL A 426 -15.75 26.25 -20.03
C VAL A 426 -16.35 27.10 -21.15
N SER A 427 -17.67 27.04 -21.37
CA SER A 427 -18.35 27.78 -22.45
C SER A 427 -18.26 29.31 -22.27
N VAL A 428 -18.26 29.80 -21.02
CA VAL A 428 -18.07 31.22 -20.70
C VAL A 428 -16.65 31.66 -21.02
N ARG A 429 -15.65 30.81 -20.75
CA ARG A 429 -14.23 31.15 -20.93
C ARG A 429 -13.75 30.96 -22.37
N PHE A 430 -14.33 30.01 -23.10
CA PHE A 430 -14.03 29.71 -24.49
C PHE A 430 -15.33 29.69 -25.31
N PRO A 431 -15.93 30.87 -25.60
CA PRO A 431 -17.17 30.94 -26.35
C PRO A 431 -17.05 30.31 -27.74
N ASN A 432 -18.05 29.52 -28.15
CA ASN A 432 -18.15 28.87 -29.47
C ASN A 432 -17.08 27.80 -29.79
N ASP A 433 -16.26 27.35 -28.82
CA ASP A 433 -15.30 26.26 -29.03
C ASP A 433 -15.91 24.89 -28.64
N MET A 434 -16.72 24.34 -29.54
CA MET A 434 -17.42 23.06 -29.32
C MET A 434 -16.47 21.86 -29.19
N ASN A 435 -15.32 21.90 -29.86
CA ASN A 435 -14.31 20.84 -29.78
C ASN A 435 -13.71 20.80 -28.36
N ARG A 436 -13.37 21.97 -27.81
CA ARG A 436 -12.84 22.07 -26.45
C ARG A 436 -13.86 21.65 -25.39
N LEU A 437 -15.15 21.94 -25.58
CA LEU A 437 -16.21 21.41 -24.70
C LEU A 437 -16.24 19.89 -24.71
N ARG A 438 -16.08 19.26 -25.89
CA ARG A 438 -16.02 17.81 -26.01
C ARG A 438 -14.77 17.24 -25.30
N ASP A 439 -13.61 17.85 -25.52
CA ASP A 439 -12.33 17.39 -24.96
C ASP A 439 -12.24 17.55 -23.44
N LEU A 440 -12.96 18.53 -22.86
CA LEU A 440 -13.02 18.79 -21.43
C LEU A 440 -14.21 18.11 -20.72
N SER A 441 -15.10 17.44 -21.46
CA SER A 441 -16.22 16.72 -20.89
C SER A 441 -15.75 15.52 -20.06
N ILE A 442 -16.39 15.32 -18.91
CA ILE A 442 -16.24 14.10 -18.11
C ILE A 442 -16.95 12.91 -18.81
N VAL A 443 -17.94 13.20 -19.65
CA VAL A 443 -18.74 12.21 -20.38
C VAL A 443 -18.22 12.11 -21.81
N GLU A 444 -17.78 10.91 -22.19
CA GLU A 444 -17.39 10.56 -23.56
C GLU A 444 -18.61 10.01 -24.30
N GLU A 445 -18.92 10.61 -25.46
CA GLU A 445 -20.09 10.28 -26.29
C GLU A 445 -19.78 9.31 -27.45
N GLU A 446 -18.49 9.15 -27.81
CA GLU A 446 -18.09 8.30 -28.94
C GLU A 446 -18.25 6.80 -28.61
N GLY A 447 -19.06 6.10 -29.41
CA GLY A 447 -19.33 4.68 -29.21
C GLY A 447 -20.31 4.43 -28.06
N GLU A 448 -19.93 3.56 -27.12
CA GLU A 448 -20.67 3.40 -25.87
C GLU A 448 -20.33 4.54 -24.92
N LYS A 449 -21.35 5.26 -24.43
CA LYS A 449 -21.13 6.38 -23.49
C LYS A 449 -20.35 5.94 -22.26
N ARG A 450 -19.30 6.70 -21.92
CA ARG A 450 -18.40 6.39 -20.80
C ARG A 450 -18.13 7.62 -19.94
N ILE A 451 -17.84 7.38 -18.67
CA ILE A 451 -17.33 8.39 -17.75
C ILE A 451 -15.81 8.27 -17.70
N ASN A 452 -15.11 9.34 -18.04
CA ASN A 452 -13.66 9.42 -17.95
C ASN A 452 -13.26 9.81 -16.51
N MET A 453 -12.71 8.85 -15.77
CA MET A 453 -12.44 9.01 -14.35
C MET A 453 -11.27 9.98 -14.07
N ALA A 454 -10.33 10.10 -15.01
CA ALA A 454 -9.27 11.10 -14.92
C ALA A 454 -9.84 12.53 -15.04
N HIS A 455 -10.79 12.75 -15.96
CA HIS A 455 -11.45 14.04 -16.11
C HIS A 455 -12.23 14.40 -14.84
N LEU A 456 -12.99 13.44 -14.28
CA LEU A 456 -13.68 13.63 -12.99
C LEU A 456 -12.71 14.03 -11.87
N ALA A 457 -11.57 13.32 -11.75
CA ALA A 457 -10.56 13.60 -10.75
C ALA A 457 -9.91 14.99 -10.92
N ILE A 458 -9.60 15.40 -12.15
CA ILE A 458 -9.02 16.72 -12.46
C ILE A 458 -10.00 17.85 -12.15
N VAL A 459 -11.26 17.70 -12.56
CA VAL A 459 -12.32 18.70 -12.32
C VAL A 459 -12.60 18.85 -10.83
N GLY A 460 -12.68 17.73 -10.11
CA GLY A 460 -12.99 17.67 -8.68
C GLY A 460 -11.82 17.93 -7.72
N SER A 461 -10.60 18.18 -8.22
CA SER A 461 -9.42 18.39 -7.36
C SER A 461 -8.84 19.80 -7.47
N HIS A 462 -8.25 20.31 -6.39
CA HIS A 462 -7.52 21.58 -6.40
C HIS A 462 -6.07 21.45 -6.91
N ALA A 463 -5.51 20.24 -6.89
CA ALA A 463 -4.16 19.97 -7.38
C ALA A 463 -4.12 18.65 -8.17
N VAL A 464 -3.34 18.65 -9.24
CA VAL A 464 -3.07 17.50 -10.11
C VAL A 464 -1.56 17.37 -10.26
N ASN A 465 -0.98 16.21 -10.00
CA ASN A 465 0.45 16.03 -10.19
C ASN A 465 0.81 14.78 -11.00
N GLY A 466 1.88 14.89 -11.79
CA GLY A 466 2.61 13.73 -12.28
C GLY A 466 3.71 13.30 -11.31
N VAL A 467 4.37 12.18 -11.66
CA VAL A 467 5.30 11.46 -10.78
C VAL A 467 6.78 11.57 -11.17
N ALA A 468 7.07 12.35 -12.20
CA ALA A 468 8.42 12.71 -12.64
C ALA A 468 8.34 13.97 -13.51
N LYS A 469 9.43 14.75 -13.60
CA LYS A 469 9.41 16.02 -14.35
C LYS A 469 8.92 15.84 -15.79
N ILE A 470 9.54 14.94 -16.55
CA ILE A 470 9.15 14.64 -17.93
C ILE A 470 7.69 14.16 -18.03
N HIS A 471 7.26 13.32 -17.08
CA HIS A 471 5.89 12.83 -17.05
C HIS A 471 4.90 13.98 -16.84
N SER A 472 5.14 14.82 -15.83
CA SER A 472 4.31 15.98 -15.54
C SER A 472 4.28 16.99 -16.70
N ASP A 473 5.39 17.18 -17.39
CA ASP A 473 5.47 18.04 -18.57
C ASP A 473 4.67 17.45 -19.75
N LEU A 474 4.70 16.13 -19.94
CA LEU A 474 3.86 15.45 -20.94
C LEU A 474 2.37 15.52 -20.59
N LEU A 475 1.98 15.43 -19.31
CA LEU A 475 0.59 15.65 -18.90
C LEU A 475 0.09 17.04 -19.33
N LYS A 476 0.92 18.07 -19.14
CA LYS A 476 0.59 19.46 -19.47
C LYS A 476 0.56 19.73 -20.98
N THR A 477 1.41 19.05 -21.75
CA THR A 477 1.61 19.33 -23.19
C THR A 477 0.87 18.38 -24.13
N THR A 478 0.44 17.22 -23.62
CA THR A 478 -0.24 16.18 -24.41
C THR A 478 -1.57 15.77 -23.76
N LEU A 479 -1.57 14.76 -22.89
CA LEU A 479 -2.77 14.06 -22.39
C LEU A 479 -3.83 14.98 -21.77
N PHE A 480 -3.42 15.96 -20.96
CA PHE A 480 -4.33 16.88 -20.27
C PHE A 480 -4.10 18.33 -20.69
N LYS A 481 -3.59 18.57 -21.90
CA LYS A 481 -3.34 19.91 -22.43
C LYS A 481 -4.57 20.82 -22.34
N PRO A 482 -5.79 20.40 -22.74
CA PRO A 482 -6.98 21.24 -22.61
C PRO A 482 -7.26 21.67 -21.16
N PHE A 483 -7.08 20.76 -20.19
CA PHE A 483 -7.26 21.06 -18.76
C PHE A 483 -6.18 21.99 -18.22
N TYR A 484 -4.94 21.85 -18.70
CA TYR A 484 -3.84 22.75 -18.34
C TYR A 484 -4.06 24.17 -18.87
N GLU A 485 -4.55 24.32 -20.10
CA GLU A 485 -4.91 25.64 -20.66
C GLU A 485 -6.06 26.30 -19.88
N LEU A 486 -6.97 25.51 -19.31
CA LEU A 486 -8.05 25.99 -18.46
C LEU A 486 -7.53 26.39 -17.06
N THR A 487 -6.83 25.52 -16.35
CA THR A 487 -6.39 25.77 -14.97
C THR A 487 -4.91 25.41 -14.79
N PRO A 488 -3.97 26.23 -15.28
CA PRO A 488 -2.55 25.91 -15.27
C PRO A 488 -1.99 25.76 -13.85
N GLU A 489 -2.52 26.52 -12.89
CA GLU A 489 -2.12 26.53 -11.49
C GLU A 489 -2.37 25.19 -10.76
N LYS A 490 -3.27 24.35 -11.27
CA LYS A 490 -3.54 23.02 -10.68
C LYS A 490 -2.41 22.03 -10.93
N PHE A 491 -1.67 22.16 -12.05
CA PHE A 491 -0.74 21.14 -12.50
C PHE A 491 0.64 21.28 -11.86
N GLN A 492 1.05 20.25 -11.14
CA GLN A 492 2.30 20.20 -10.39
C GLN A 492 3.15 18.98 -10.78
N ASN A 493 4.38 18.96 -10.28
CA ASN A 493 5.24 17.79 -10.30
C ASN A 493 5.56 17.37 -8.87
N LYS A 494 5.48 16.07 -8.58
CA LYS A 494 6.04 15.45 -7.38
C LYS A 494 6.79 14.20 -7.82
N THR A 495 8.10 14.32 -7.98
CA THR A 495 8.92 13.17 -8.40
C THR A 495 8.85 12.09 -7.32
N ASN A 496 8.56 10.85 -7.73
CA ASN A 496 8.51 9.72 -6.80
C ASN A 496 9.83 9.53 -6.03
N GLY A 497 9.72 8.87 -4.89
CA GLY A 497 10.84 8.48 -4.05
C GLY A 497 10.63 7.10 -3.44
N ILE A 498 11.67 6.61 -2.77
CA ILE A 498 11.67 5.36 -2.01
C ILE A 498 12.14 5.65 -0.58
N THR A 499 11.69 4.85 0.38
CA THR A 499 12.17 4.96 1.76
C THR A 499 13.58 4.34 1.90
N PRO A 500 14.59 5.07 2.39
CA PRO A 500 15.91 4.50 2.64
C PRO A 500 15.92 3.48 3.79
N ARG A 501 14.92 3.47 4.67
CA ARG A 501 14.84 2.50 5.78
C ARG A 501 14.74 1.09 5.23
N ARG A 502 13.75 0.83 4.37
CA ARG A 502 13.61 -0.50 3.74
C ARG A 502 14.63 -0.74 2.63
N TRP A 503 14.87 0.25 1.77
CA TRP A 503 15.62 0.07 0.52
C TRP A 503 17.13 0.30 0.64
N LEU A 504 17.64 0.54 1.85
CA LEU A 504 19.06 0.60 2.12
C LEU A 504 19.40 -0.01 3.48
N VAL A 505 18.86 0.51 4.59
CA VAL A 505 19.17 0.02 5.94
C VAL A 505 18.81 -1.45 6.11
N LEU A 506 17.54 -1.81 5.87
CA LEU A 506 17.05 -3.18 5.96
C LEU A 506 17.66 -4.08 4.88
N SER A 507 17.58 -3.66 3.61
CA SER A 507 17.97 -4.54 2.49
C SER A 507 19.47 -4.73 2.32
N ASN A 508 20.30 -3.85 2.92
CA ASN A 508 21.74 -3.87 2.74
C ASN A 508 22.47 -3.24 3.96
N PRO A 509 22.40 -3.90 5.13
CA PRO A 509 23.00 -3.40 6.38
C PRO A 509 24.50 -3.13 6.23
N ASN A 510 25.28 -4.06 5.67
CA ASN A 510 26.72 -3.88 5.47
C ASN A 510 27.07 -2.62 4.65
N LEU A 511 26.26 -2.27 3.64
CA LEU A 511 26.48 -1.02 2.90
C LEU A 511 26.11 0.20 3.74
N SER A 512 25.07 0.09 4.55
CA SER A 512 24.64 1.16 5.45
C SER A 512 25.71 1.45 6.50
N ASP A 513 26.38 0.41 7.02
CA ASP A 513 27.49 0.52 7.97
C ASP A 513 28.70 1.22 7.35
N VAL A 514 29.13 0.78 6.18
CA VAL A 514 30.25 1.42 5.43
C VAL A 514 29.95 2.90 5.14
N ILE A 515 28.69 3.26 4.87
CA ILE A 515 28.28 4.66 4.73
C ILE A 515 28.35 5.38 6.09
N ALA A 516 27.81 4.77 7.14
CA ALA A 516 27.75 5.35 8.48
C ALA A 516 29.14 5.61 9.07
N GLU A 517 30.12 4.73 8.84
CA GLU A 517 31.51 4.91 9.25
C GLU A 517 32.15 6.18 8.65
N LYS A 518 31.74 6.59 7.44
CA LYS A 518 32.30 7.75 6.76
C LYS A 518 31.57 9.05 7.08
N ILE A 519 30.24 9.02 7.20
CA ILE A 519 29.43 10.25 7.28
C ILE A 519 28.45 10.32 8.46
N GLY A 520 28.42 9.31 9.34
CA GLY A 520 27.46 9.16 10.43
C GLY A 520 26.12 8.59 9.96
N GLU A 521 25.10 8.56 10.83
CA GLU A 521 23.78 7.93 10.55
C GLU A 521 22.68 8.91 10.12
N ASP A 522 22.94 10.23 10.17
CA ASP A 522 21.93 11.26 9.88
C ASP A 522 21.32 11.14 8.47
N TRP A 523 22.03 10.48 7.54
CA TRP A 523 21.56 10.26 6.17
C TRP A 523 20.29 9.40 6.09
N ILE A 524 19.99 8.58 7.11
CA ILE A 524 18.81 7.69 7.11
C ILE A 524 17.50 8.49 7.06
N THR A 525 17.49 9.67 7.69
CA THR A 525 16.36 10.61 7.64
C THR A 525 16.62 11.80 6.72
N ASN A 526 17.87 12.11 6.40
CA ASN A 526 18.27 13.15 5.45
C ASN A 526 19.15 12.59 4.32
N LEU A 527 18.54 11.91 3.35
CA LEU A 527 19.26 11.21 2.27
C LEU A 527 20.14 12.14 1.39
N GLY A 528 19.96 13.47 1.49
CA GLY A 528 20.82 14.45 0.84
C GLY A 528 22.29 14.40 1.30
N GLU A 529 22.54 13.93 2.53
CA GLU A 529 23.87 13.78 3.12
C GLU A 529 24.75 12.78 2.35
N LEU A 530 24.17 11.82 1.61
CA LEU A 530 24.93 10.89 0.76
C LEU A 530 25.82 11.61 -0.28
N LYS A 531 25.56 12.89 -0.58
CA LYS A 531 26.45 13.69 -1.44
C LYS A 531 27.86 13.84 -0.87
N ARG A 532 28.04 13.78 0.45
CA ARG A 532 29.35 13.85 1.12
C ARG A 532 30.24 12.66 0.76
N LEU A 533 29.65 11.52 0.35
CA LEU A 533 30.41 10.37 -0.14
C LEU A 533 31.27 10.68 -1.38
N LYS A 534 30.98 11.77 -2.11
CA LYS A 534 31.81 12.24 -3.23
C LYS A 534 33.24 12.58 -2.82
N GLU A 535 33.46 12.96 -1.57
CA GLU A 535 34.80 13.27 -1.04
C GLU A 535 35.68 12.00 -0.97
N PHE A 536 35.06 10.81 -0.89
CA PHE A 536 35.73 9.52 -0.77
C PHE A 536 35.80 8.75 -2.10
N VAL A 537 35.49 9.39 -3.24
CA VAL A 537 35.48 8.70 -4.54
C VAL A 537 36.84 8.15 -4.97
N ASN A 538 37.94 8.72 -4.44
CA ASN A 538 39.31 8.28 -4.67
C ASN A 538 39.94 7.64 -3.41
N ASP A 539 39.18 7.42 -2.35
CA ASP A 539 39.65 6.73 -1.15
C ASP A 539 39.70 5.22 -1.46
N GLU A 540 40.92 4.67 -1.56
CA GLU A 540 41.14 3.26 -1.90
C GLU A 540 40.53 2.28 -0.89
N VAL A 541 40.47 2.66 0.39
CA VAL A 541 39.86 1.85 1.44
C VAL A 541 38.35 1.83 1.21
N PHE A 542 37.74 3.00 1.04
CA PHE A 542 36.30 3.09 0.79
C PHE A 542 35.87 2.36 -0.50
N ILE A 543 36.66 2.47 -1.59
CA ILE A 543 36.40 1.72 -2.82
C ILE A 543 36.42 0.21 -2.56
N ARG A 544 37.41 -0.27 -1.78
CA ARG A 544 37.55 -1.69 -1.45
C ARG A 544 36.39 -2.19 -0.59
N ASP A 545 35.96 -1.43 0.40
CA ASP A 545 34.86 -1.80 1.29
C ASP A 545 33.55 -1.91 0.49
N ILE A 546 33.27 -0.96 -0.40
CA ILE A 546 32.09 -1.01 -1.30
C ILE A 546 32.15 -2.24 -2.23
N GLN A 547 33.33 -2.56 -2.77
CA GLN A 547 33.53 -3.75 -3.59
C GLN A 547 33.28 -5.04 -2.81
N GLN A 548 33.81 -5.12 -1.59
CA GLN A 548 33.62 -6.26 -0.69
C GLN A 548 32.14 -6.46 -0.37
N VAL A 549 31.45 -5.41 0.07
CA VAL A 549 30.00 -5.47 0.36
C VAL A 549 29.21 -5.91 -0.87
N LYS A 550 29.55 -5.42 -2.07
CA LYS A 550 28.89 -5.88 -3.30
C LYS A 550 29.15 -7.37 -3.56
N GLN A 551 30.38 -7.83 -3.34
CA GLN A 551 30.74 -9.23 -3.57
C GLN A 551 30.04 -10.17 -2.58
N GLU A 552 30.00 -9.82 -1.29
CA GLU A 552 29.25 -10.55 -0.26
C GLU A 552 27.76 -10.65 -0.61
N ASN A 553 27.13 -9.54 -1.03
CA ASN A 553 25.76 -9.53 -1.52
C ASN A 553 25.52 -10.47 -2.72
N LYS A 554 26.47 -10.54 -3.64
CA LYS A 554 26.38 -11.45 -4.81
C LYS A 554 26.51 -12.91 -4.40
N HIS A 555 27.37 -13.21 -3.43
CA HIS A 555 27.49 -14.57 -2.87
C HIS A 555 26.19 -14.99 -2.19
N ARG A 556 25.62 -14.15 -1.32
CA ARG A 556 24.32 -14.41 -0.67
C ARG A 556 23.21 -14.70 -1.69
N LEU A 557 23.11 -13.90 -2.75
CA LEU A 557 22.12 -14.14 -3.80
C LEU A 557 22.38 -15.44 -4.57
N ALA A 558 23.64 -15.79 -4.84
CA ALA A 558 23.98 -17.05 -5.51
C ALA A 558 23.64 -18.28 -4.65
N GLU A 559 23.88 -18.20 -3.34
CA GLU A 559 23.51 -19.23 -2.36
C GLU A 559 21.99 -19.37 -2.25
N TRP A 560 21.27 -18.26 -2.17
CA TRP A 560 19.81 -18.25 -2.16
C TRP A 560 19.23 -18.86 -3.43
N LEU A 561 19.73 -18.49 -4.63
CA LEU A 561 19.28 -19.08 -5.90
C LEU A 561 19.56 -20.58 -6.01
N LEU A 562 20.68 -21.04 -5.44
CA LEU A 562 20.99 -22.46 -5.39
C LEU A 562 20.06 -23.22 -4.45
N LYS A 563 19.76 -22.64 -3.29
CA LYS A 563 18.89 -23.23 -2.27
C LYS A 563 17.42 -23.28 -2.72
N GLU A 564 16.89 -22.14 -3.16
CA GLU A 564 15.45 -21.95 -3.42
C GLU A 564 15.03 -22.30 -4.86
N GLN A 565 15.90 -22.06 -5.86
CA GLN A 565 15.57 -22.29 -7.28
C GLN A 565 16.46 -23.32 -7.97
N HIS A 566 17.39 -23.94 -7.23
CA HIS A 566 18.37 -24.90 -7.74
C HIS A 566 19.18 -24.37 -8.94
N GLN A 567 19.41 -23.06 -8.98
CA GLN A 567 20.19 -22.40 -10.04
C GLN A 567 21.60 -22.10 -9.55
N GLN A 568 22.58 -22.83 -10.07
CA GLN A 568 23.98 -22.52 -9.83
C GLN A 568 24.47 -21.41 -10.77
N ILE A 569 24.94 -20.31 -10.20
CA ILE A 569 25.44 -19.14 -10.94
C ILE A 569 26.87 -18.78 -10.50
N ASN A 570 27.61 -18.08 -11.37
CA ASN A 570 28.96 -17.61 -11.08
C ASN A 570 28.90 -16.24 -10.36
N PRO A 571 29.24 -16.14 -9.05
CA PRO A 571 29.18 -14.87 -8.30
C PRO A 571 30.28 -13.87 -8.71
N MET A 572 31.25 -14.27 -9.53
CA MET A 572 32.26 -13.38 -10.13
C MET A 572 31.77 -12.72 -11.42
N SER A 573 30.71 -13.24 -12.04
CA SER A 573 30.11 -12.65 -13.23
C SER A 573 29.45 -11.31 -12.95
N LEU A 574 29.21 -10.52 -13.99
CA LEU A 574 28.35 -9.33 -13.90
C LEU A 574 26.89 -9.79 -13.74
N PHE A 575 26.22 -9.28 -12.70
CA PHE A 575 24.79 -9.54 -12.49
C PHE A 575 23.97 -8.47 -13.22
N ASP A 576 23.27 -8.89 -14.27
CA ASP A 576 22.45 -8.04 -15.15
C ASP A 576 20.97 -8.32 -14.85
N MET A 577 20.28 -7.41 -14.16
CA MET A 577 18.96 -7.68 -13.58
C MET A 577 17.87 -6.79 -14.17
N GLN A 578 16.78 -7.41 -14.64
CA GLN A 578 15.56 -6.72 -15.07
C GLN A 578 14.35 -7.31 -14.35
N VAL A 579 14.03 -6.76 -13.17
CA VAL A 579 12.90 -7.20 -12.34
C VAL A 579 11.80 -6.13 -12.32
N LYS A 580 10.62 -6.47 -12.85
CA LYS A 580 9.41 -5.64 -12.90
C LYS A 580 8.27 -6.43 -13.54
N ARG A 581 7.01 -6.03 -13.30
CA ARG A 581 5.83 -6.55 -14.02
C ARG A 581 6.11 -6.72 -15.52
N ILE A 582 5.73 -7.84 -16.11
CA ILE A 582 5.99 -8.13 -17.52
C ILE A 582 5.00 -7.35 -18.40
N HIS A 583 5.53 -6.56 -19.33
CA HIS A 583 4.72 -5.73 -20.23
C HIS A 583 5.51 -5.32 -21.47
N GLU A 584 4.86 -5.27 -22.63
CA GLU A 584 5.49 -4.89 -23.91
C GLU A 584 6.25 -3.55 -23.84
N TYR A 585 5.68 -2.48 -23.25
CA TYR A 585 6.36 -1.18 -23.14
C TYR A 585 7.62 -1.22 -22.24
N LYS A 586 7.73 -2.20 -21.34
CA LYS A 586 8.91 -2.39 -20.47
C LYS A 586 10.04 -3.13 -21.17
N ARG A 587 9.77 -3.66 -22.37
CA ARG A 587 10.75 -4.21 -23.31
C ARG A 587 11.63 -5.32 -22.73
N GLN A 588 11.07 -6.21 -21.91
CA GLN A 588 11.75 -7.49 -21.59
C GLN A 588 12.10 -8.26 -22.87
N LEU A 589 11.28 -8.11 -23.93
CA LEU A 589 11.57 -8.66 -25.25
C LEU A 589 12.86 -8.09 -25.86
N LEU A 590 13.18 -6.80 -25.66
CA LEU A 590 14.43 -6.23 -26.14
C LEU A 590 15.64 -6.84 -25.40
N ASN A 591 15.50 -7.05 -24.09
CA ASN A 591 16.55 -7.66 -23.29
C ASN A 591 16.84 -9.10 -23.72
N ILE A 592 15.79 -9.93 -23.93
CA ILE A 592 16.00 -11.32 -24.37
C ILE A 592 16.61 -11.41 -25.77
N LEU A 593 16.33 -10.46 -26.68
CA LEU A 593 17.00 -10.37 -27.98
C LEU A 593 18.50 -10.03 -27.84
N HIS A 594 18.87 -9.19 -26.89
CA HIS A 594 20.28 -8.92 -26.57
C HIS A 594 20.97 -10.17 -26.02
N ILE A 595 20.32 -10.94 -25.15
CA ILE A 595 20.84 -12.21 -24.62
C ILE A 595 21.09 -13.22 -25.75
N ILE A 596 20.14 -13.37 -26.69
CA ILE A 596 20.28 -14.23 -27.87
C ILE A 596 21.47 -13.76 -28.73
N THR A 597 21.67 -12.45 -28.86
CA THR A 597 22.81 -11.88 -29.58
C THR A 597 24.15 -12.24 -28.93
N LEU A 598 24.24 -12.16 -27.59
CA LEU A 598 25.44 -12.56 -26.85
C LEU A 598 25.74 -14.05 -27.02
N TYR A 599 24.72 -14.89 -26.86
CA TYR A 599 24.82 -16.32 -27.09
C TYR A 599 25.38 -16.64 -28.49
N ASN A 600 24.77 -16.08 -29.54
CA ASN A 600 25.21 -16.31 -30.93
C ASN A 600 26.66 -15.85 -31.17
N ARG A 601 27.06 -14.70 -30.60
CA ARG A 601 28.44 -14.20 -30.74
C ARG A 601 29.46 -15.12 -30.07
N ILE A 602 29.15 -15.64 -28.89
CA ILE A 602 30.02 -16.60 -28.19
C ILE A 602 30.12 -17.90 -29.00
N LYS A 603 29.02 -18.37 -29.60
CA LYS A 603 29.04 -19.57 -30.46
C LYS A 603 29.88 -19.39 -31.72
N VAL A 604 29.86 -18.20 -32.33
CA VAL A 604 30.64 -17.89 -33.54
C VAL A 604 32.14 -17.77 -33.24
N ASN A 605 32.51 -17.21 -32.08
CA ASN A 605 33.91 -17.10 -31.66
C ASN A 605 34.09 -17.60 -30.22
N PRO A 606 34.15 -18.94 -30.00
CA PRO A 606 34.25 -19.51 -28.67
C PRO A 606 35.50 -19.09 -27.89
N ASP A 607 36.59 -18.70 -28.54
CA ASP A 607 37.85 -18.27 -27.89
C ASP A 607 37.92 -16.76 -27.67
N GLY A 608 36.83 -16.04 -27.99
CA GLY A 608 36.72 -14.60 -27.77
C GLY A 608 36.78 -14.22 -26.29
N LYS A 609 37.32 -13.03 -26.00
CA LYS A 609 37.31 -12.45 -24.66
C LYS A 609 35.96 -11.80 -24.37
N TYR A 610 35.13 -12.49 -23.58
CA TYR A 610 33.83 -12.01 -23.13
C TYR A 610 33.84 -11.81 -21.61
N VAL A 611 33.20 -10.74 -21.14
CA VAL A 611 32.93 -10.56 -19.70
C VAL A 611 31.82 -11.54 -19.29
N PRO A 612 32.04 -12.43 -18.31
CA PRO A 612 31.00 -13.34 -17.85
C PRO A 612 29.77 -12.59 -17.32
N ARG A 613 28.56 -13.06 -17.66
CA ARG A 613 27.30 -12.44 -17.22
C ARG A 613 26.30 -13.47 -16.71
N THR A 614 25.66 -13.15 -15.59
CA THR A 614 24.42 -13.79 -15.16
C THR A 614 23.28 -12.80 -15.35
N VAL A 615 22.44 -13.06 -16.34
CA VAL A 615 21.29 -12.22 -16.68
C VAL A 615 20.04 -12.76 -15.99
N MET A 616 19.41 -11.95 -15.14
CA MET A 616 18.24 -12.32 -14.35
C MET A 616 17.05 -11.47 -14.77
N ILE A 617 15.97 -12.11 -15.24
CA ILE A 617 14.72 -11.44 -15.58
C ILE A 617 13.64 -11.94 -14.63
N GLY A 618 12.88 -11.06 -14.01
CA GLY A 618 11.83 -11.44 -13.06
C GLY A 618 10.59 -10.57 -13.18
N GLY A 619 9.44 -11.13 -12.83
CA GLY A 619 8.18 -10.41 -12.72
C GLY A 619 6.95 -11.18 -13.16
N LYS A 620 5.80 -10.72 -12.68
CA LYS A 620 4.49 -11.30 -12.95
C LYS A 620 3.85 -10.73 -14.22
N ALA A 621 3.20 -11.57 -15.02
CA ALA A 621 2.29 -11.17 -16.09
C ALA A 621 0.84 -11.13 -15.58
N ALA A 622 0.01 -10.20 -16.02
CA ALA A 622 -1.41 -10.25 -15.66
C ALA A 622 -2.06 -11.53 -16.24
N PRO A 623 -3.00 -12.20 -15.54
CA PRO A 623 -3.49 -13.51 -15.96
C PRO A 623 -4.10 -13.53 -17.37
N GLY A 624 -4.83 -12.46 -17.72
CA GLY A 624 -5.44 -12.28 -19.05
C GLY A 624 -4.50 -11.74 -20.13
N TYR A 625 -3.24 -11.40 -19.81
CA TYR A 625 -2.32 -10.76 -20.77
C TYR A 625 -1.45 -11.80 -21.49
N HIS A 626 -2.00 -12.31 -22.59
CA HIS A 626 -1.39 -13.37 -23.41
C HIS A 626 0.06 -13.08 -23.84
N MET A 627 0.33 -11.87 -24.36
CA MET A 627 1.67 -11.52 -24.84
C MET A 627 2.70 -11.50 -23.70
N ALA A 628 2.34 -10.96 -22.53
CA ALA A 628 3.23 -10.96 -21.37
C ALA A 628 3.57 -12.38 -20.90
N LYS A 629 2.59 -13.30 -20.88
CA LYS A 629 2.85 -14.73 -20.58
C LYS A 629 3.77 -15.40 -21.60
N LYS A 630 3.61 -15.08 -22.89
CA LYS A 630 4.52 -15.55 -23.94
C LYS A 630 5.95 -15.05 -23.76
N ILE A 631 6.15 -13.81 -23.31
CA ILE A 631 7.48 -13.28 -23.01
C ILE A 631 8.14 -14.08 -21.88
N ILE A 632 7.42 -14.42 -20.80
CA ILE A 632 7.94 -15.29 -19.73
C ILE A 632 8.39 -16.63 -20.30
N LYS A 633 7.53 -17.26 -21.12
CA LYS A 633 7.86 -18.54 -21.78
C LYS A 633 9.10 -18.44 -22.67
N LEU A 634 9.24 -17.35 -23.41
CA LEU A 634 10.42 -17.10 -24.25
C LEU A 634 11.70 -17.03 -23.40
N VAL A 635 11.69 -16.27 -22.30
CA VAL A 635 12.84 -16.15 -21.38
C VAL A 635 13.25 -17.52 -20.84
N ASN A 636 12.30 -18.29 -20.31
CA ASN A 636 12.56 -19.63 -19.79
C ASN A 636 13.07 -20.60 -20.87
N SER A 637 12.55 -20.50 -22.09
CA SER A 637 12.99 -21.37 -23.19
C SER A 637 14.41 -21.06 -23.64
N VAL A 638 14.77 -19.77 -23.73
CA VAL A 638 16.15 -19.34 -24.04
C VAL A 638 17.10 -19.73 -22.91
N SER A 639 16.70 -19.53 -21.65
CA SER A 639 17.47 -19.94 -20.48
C SER A 639 17.87 -21.41 -20.52
N LYS A 640 16.92 -22.30 -20.86
CA LYS A 640 17.19 -23.74 -20.99
C LYS A 640 18.25 -24.06 -22.05
N ILE A 641 18.29 -23.32 -23.16
CA ILE A 641 19.29 -23.53 -24.22
C ILE A 641 20.66 -23.01 -23.77
N VAL A 642 20.70 -21.75 -23.33
CA VAL A 642 21.95 -21.08 -22.95
C VAL A 642 22.64 -21.79 -21.79
N ASN A 643 21.89 -22.14 -20.74
CA ASN A 643 22.45 -22.67 -19.51
C ASN A 643 23.00 -24.10 -19.64
N ASN A 644 22.56 -24.85 -20.65
CA ASN A 644 22.95 -26.24 -20.92
C ASN A 644 23.95 -26.37 -22.09
N ASP A 645 24.36 -25.27 -22.73
CA ASP A 645 25.33 -25.32 -23.83
C ASP A 645 26.78 -25.36 -23.29
N PRO A 646 27.53 -26.46 -23.49
CA PRO A 646 28.88 -26.60 -22.96
C PRO A 646 29.88 -25.64 -23.60
N ILE A 647 29.62 -25.14 -24.82
CA ILE A 647 30.47 -24.13 -25.46
C ILE A 647 30.34 -22.80 -24.73
N ILE A 648 29.16 -22.49 -24.19
CA ILE A 648 28.95 -21.25 -23.44
C ILE A 648 29.64 -21.31 -22.07
N GLY A 649 29.51 -22.44 -21.37
CA GLY A 649 30.09 -22.63 -20.04
C GLY A 649 29.49 -21.70 -18.99
N ASP A 650 30.33 -21.00 -18.24
CA ASP A 650 29.94 -20.04 -17.19
C ASP A 650 29.93 -18.57 -17.67
N ARG A 651 30.22 -18.33 -18.96
CA ARG A 651 30.35 -17.00 -19.53
C ARG A 651 29.01 -16.29 -19.74
N LEU A 652 27.94 -17.04 -19.92
CA LEU A 652 26.58 -16.50 -19.99
C LEU A 652 25.62 -17.47 -19.30
N LYS A 653 24.94 -16.98 -18.28
CA LYS A 653 23.82 -17.66 -17.61
C LYS A 653 22.59 -16.77 -17.68
N VAL A 654 21.42 -17.39 -17.84
CA VAL A 654 20.12 -16.71 -17.91
C VAL A 654 19.20 -17.34 -16.90
N VAL A 655 18.65 -16.56 -15.99
CA VAL A 655 17.76 -17.04 -14.92
C VAL A 655 16.46 -16.25 -14.98
N PHE A 656 15.33 -16.96 -14.91
CA PHE A 656 14.06 -16.33 -14.61
C PHE A 656 13.83 -16.37 -13.10
N LEU A 657 13.66 -15.20 -12.46
CA LEU A 657 13.40 -15.13 -11.02
C LEU A 657 11.90 -15.34 -10.79
N GLU A 658 11.55 -16.50 -10.25
CA GLU A 658 10.20 -16.83 -9.79
C GLU A 658 9.88 -16.16 -8.45
N ASN A 659 8.66 -15.60 -8.38
CA ASN A 659 8.01 -14.93 -7.24
C ASN A 659 8.97 -14.16 -6.31
#